data_AF-A0A354XMD0-F1
#
_entry.id   AF-A0A354XMD0-F1
#
_cell.length_a   1.000
_cell.length_b   1.000
_cell.length_c   1.000
_cell.angle_alpha   90.00
_cell.angle_beta   90.00
_cell.angle_gamma   90.00
#
_symmetry.space_group_name_H-M   'P 1'
#
loop_
_entity.id
_entity.type
_entity.pdbx_description
1 polymer ?
#
loop_
_entity_poly.entity_id
_entity_poly.type
_entity_poly.pdbx_seq_one_letter_code
_entity_poly.pdbx_strand_id
1 'polypeptide(L)'
;MTTRHAQAMNSHSAHHDVFISYVEHLSRLSQERPGDRALVTVNAQGETILDYATLERRSRALASELQQRFPVGERALILLDNDEHYVVAFLACLYAGVIAVPVFPPESAKQQHLARLFAIADDSQAACVLTSSAVIELVAAAGKDFGSAELIPVDALDERRAECWVEHHPQRDDIAFLQYTSGSTATPKGVMVSHGNLMANERAIETGFSIGADDVFVSWLPLYHDMGLIGGLLQPLYRGIPVVLMSPSFFLQRPVRWLEAISRHRGTVSGGPDFAYRLCLERIRDDQLKALDLSSWRVAFSGAEPVRHDTLTGFIERFRPAGFAADAAAPCYGLAEATLLVSCNSRGTGVVGTAFSQQSLAEGKAASAVEGNTLVGCGTPEPGHTIDIVDPEGLHSLTEGDVGEIWVNGPSVAHGYWQNPEATAQAFVTRDGVRWQRTDGSDAQNHDARDDRWLRTGDLGFLHEGQLYIAGRIKDLIILRGHNVYPQDIECAVEAEVEAVRKGRVAAFAVTTPEGAEGIGVAAEVSRGMQKLVPAEKLVEALSETVGSACREPLSVALLLNPGGLPKTSSGKLQRSACRQGWEAGSLDAYAIHAFGDFVSGGSDGDASGGKSSQSTAEAGSETEQALAKLWCQVLGDGKEKPLGRDAHFFASGGNSLAAVQLASRISDHWAIDFPTRAVMEKPRFGDVVDEVERRLATPLASYQGGAQNPLIPISRHAELPLAPVQRRLWLVDRLASQAGDRERAAYNLPALFSLKGELNIEVLERTVNAIVARHEALRTHYPESESGDPIAVVEDQRNIELPVLDCSDLAEQEQQRYLQDTFTEYANTPLDLATGPLIKAGLLRFGAQEHALILVIHHIVFDGWSTSVFIREFASLYGELLEGKESGLPEVGIQYVDYAAWHEKALSGEAFEQSATFWRRYLNSAPPLSSLPADFARPSQVSHAGSSQRMALSPDLSHALNKLAAQRGTTLFTLLLASFQLLM
;
A
#
# COMPACT_ATOMS: atom_id res chain seq x y z
N MET A 1 -59.77 19.87 13.81
CA MET A 1 -59.57 18.42 13.61
C MET A 1 -59.38 18.18 12.11
N THR A 2 -58.40 18.73 11.37
CA THR A 2 -56.94 18.92 11.50
C THR A 2 -56.08 17.67 11.28
N THR A 3 -55.96 17.28 10.01
CA THR A 3 -54.78 16.61 9.43
C THR A 3 -54.58 17.10 7.97
N ARG A 4 -54.37 18.41 7.85
CA ARG A 4 -53.82 19.12 6.67
C ARG A 4 -53.17 20.37 7.23
N HIS A 5 -51.93 20.28 7.71
CA HIS A 5 -51.02 21.41 8.01
C HIS A 5 -49.68 20.82 8.47
N ALA A 6 -48.78 20.56 7.51
CA ALA A 6 -47.31 20.49 7.69
C ALA A 6 -46.61 20.18 6.34
N GLN A 7 -47.03 20.84 5.26
CA GLN A 7 -46.33 20.84 3.96
C GLN A 7 -46.58 22.21 3.31
N ALA A 8 -46.06 23.26 3.96
CA ALA A 8 -45.96 24.62 3.40
C ALA A 8 -45.19 25.47 4.40
N MET A 9 -43.86 25.33 4.42
CA MET A 9 -42.90 26.35 4.90
C MET A 9 -41.50 25.80 4.63
N ASN A 10 -41.08 25.86 3.36
CA ASN A 10 -39.67 25.96 2.97
C ASN A 10 -39.61 26.41 1.49
N SER A 11 -40.28 27.52 1.19
CA SER A 11 -39.81 28.41 0.14
C SER A 11 -38.91 29.44 0.83
N HIS A 12 -37.67 29.04 1.13
CA HIS A 12 -36.65 30.05 1.42
C HIS A 12 -36.47 30.83 0.11
N SER A 13 -36.93 32.08 0.13
CA SER A 13 -36.56 33.07 -0.86
C SER A 13 -35.05 33.02 -1.04
N ALA A 14 -34.60 32.95 -2.29
CA ALA A 14 -33.21 33.13 -2.68
C ALA A 14 -32.74 34.53 -2.26
N HIS A 15 -32.40 34.70 -0.98
CA HIS A 15 -31.47 35.72 -0.56
C HIS A 15 -30.13 35.31 -1.16
N HIS A 16 -29.61 36.11 -2.09
CA HIS A 16 -28.19 36.04 -2.43
C HIS A 16 -27.43 36.22 -1.12
N ASP A 17 -26.89 35.13 -0.56
CA ASP A 17 -25.97 35.21 0.58
C ASP A 17 -24.75 35.99 0.08
N VAL A 18 -24.60 37.23 0.56
CA VAL A 18 -23.45 38.07 0.25
C VAL A 18 -22.23 37.38 0.85
N PHE A 19 -21.26 37.02 0.00
CA PHE A 19 -19.98 36.47 0.46
C PHE A 19 -19.23 37.55 1.24
N ILE A 20 -18.95 37.29 2.52
CA ILE A 20 -18.10 38.14 3.35
C ILE A 20 -16.74 37.47 3.43
N SER A 21 -15.71 38.17 2.97
CA SER A 21 -14.35 37.64 3.00
C SER A 21 -13.76 37.65 4.42
N TYR A 22 -12.71 36.86 4.62
CA TYR A 22 -11.93 36.89 5.85
C TYR A 22 -11.35 38.29 6.15
N VAL A 23 -11.01 39.06 5.10
CA VAL A 23 -10.49 40.43 5.17
C VAL A 23 -11.54 41.38 5.77
N GLU A 24 -12.74 41.38 5.19
CA GLU A 24 -13.86 42.20 5.66
C GLU A 24 -14.28 41.81 7.08
N HIS A 25 -14.26 40.51 7.38
CA HIS A 25 -14.57 40.01 8.70
C HIS A 25 -13.61 40.56 9.78
N LEU A 26 -12.30 40.46 9.56
CA LEU A 26 -11.30 40.97 10.51
C LEU A 26 -11.31 42.49 10.62
N SER A 27 -11.45 43.20 9.49
CA SER A 27 -11.59 44.66 9.48
C SER A 27 -12.76 45.11 10.35
N ARG A 28 -13.91 44.42 10.27
CA ARG A 28 -15.06 44.67 11.15
C ARG A 28 -14.74 44.38 12.62
N LEU A 29 -14.12 43.25 12.96
CA LEU A 29 -13.73 42.94 14.34
C LEU A 29 -12.81 44.02 14.94
N SER A 30 -11.86 44.53 14.16
CA SER A 30 -10.95 45.60 14.61
C SER A 30 -11.66 46.93 14.90
N GLN A 31 -12.78 47.21 14.23
CA GLN A 31 -13.58 48.41 14.45
C GLN A 31 -14.56 48.24 15.61
N GLU A 32 -15.20 47.07 15.71
CA GLU A 32 -16.22 46.79 16.72
C GLU A 32 -15.62 46.44 18.09
N ARG A 33 -14.45 45.76 18.10
CA ARG A 33 -13.81 45.21 19.30
C ARG A 33 -12.30 45.52 19.37
N PRO A 34 -11.88 46.79 19.22
CA PRO A 34 -10.47 47.17 19.03
C PRO A 34 -9.55 46.78 20.20
N GLY A 35 -10.04 46.82 21.44
CA GLY A 35 -9.26 46.54 22.65
C GLY A 35 -9.34 45.09 23.13
N ASP A 36 -10.11 44.25 22.44
CA ASP A 36 -10.20 42.83 22.79
C ASP A 36 -8.90 42.13 22.39
N ARG A 37 -8.45 41.19 23.23
CA ARG A 37 -7.23 40.41 22.98
C ARG A 37 -7.46 39.49 21.79
N ALA A 38 -6.64 39.65 20.75
CA ALA A 38 -6.66 38.78 19.57
C ALA A 38 -5.63 37.65 19.71
N LEU A 39 -4.38 38.02 20.01
CA LEU A 39 -3.24 37.10 19.97
C LEU A 39 -2.37 37.25 21.23
N VAL A 40 -1.96 36.12 21.79
CA VAL A 40 -0.92 36.02 22.83
C VAL A 40 0.17 35.08 22.31
N THR A 41 1.38 35.56 22.05
CA THR A 41 2.51 34.70 21.69
C THR A 41 3.33 34.38 22.94
N VAL A 42 3.71 33.12 23.11
CA VAL A 42 4.44 32.63 24.30
C VAL A 42 5.77 32.04 23.85
N ASN A 43 6.87 32.58 24.39
CA ASN A 43 8.22 32.10 24.12
C ASN A 43 9.07 32.07 25.40
N ALA A 44 10.39 31.87 25.27
CA ALA A 44 11.30 31.82 26.40
C ALA A 44 11.50 33.18 27.09
N GLN A 45 11.22 34.27 26.40
CA GLN A 45 11.39 35.66 26.86
C GLN A 45 10.15 36.19 27.56
N GLY A 46 8.97 35.61 27.31
CA GLY A 46 7.71 35.98 27.96
C GLY A 46 6.51 35.83 27.06
N GLU A 47 5.48 36.63 27.32
CA GLU A 47 4.25 36.72 26.53
C GLU A 47 4.17 38.07 25.82
N THR A 48 3.90 38.09 24.51
CA THR A 48 3.53 39.30 23.77
C THR A 48 2.03 39.25 23.52
N ILE A 49 1.31 40.35 23.77
CA ILE A 49 -0.14 40.42 23.61
C ILE A 49 -0.48 41.47 22.57
N LEU A 50 -1.25 41.09 21.55
CA LEU A 50 -1.83 42.01 20.57
C LEU A 50 -3.36 42.03 20.70
N ASP A 51 -3.91 43.23 20.78
CA ASP A 51 -5.34 43.48 20.59
C ASP A 51 -5.68 43.57 19.09
N TYR A 52 -6.97 43.53 18.75
CA TYR A 52 -7.40 43.61 17.35
C TYR A 52 -6.95 44.90 16.67
N ALA A 53 -6.95 46.05 17.36
CA ALA A 53 -6.51 47.32 16.79
C ALA A 53 -5.02 47.33 16.42
N THR A 54 -4.17 46.72 17.25
CA THR A 54 -2.73 46.63 17.00
C THR A 54 -2.42 45.59 15.93
N LEU A 55 -3.08 44.44 15.95
CA LEU A 55 -2.94 43.42 14.91
C LEU A 55 -3.34 43.97 13.54
N GLU A 56 -4.46 44.70 13.47
CA GLU A 56 -4.95 45.34 12.25
C GLU A 56 -3.94 46.37 11.72
N ARG A 57 -3.49 47.29 12.57
CA ARG A 57 -2.55 48.35 12.18
C ARG A 57 -1.24 47.76 11.62
N ARG A 58 -0.68 46.75 12.28
CA ARG A 58 0.56 46.09 11.81
C ARG A 58 0.35 45.35 10.49
N SER A 59 -0.76 44.61 10.36
CA SER A 59 -1.09 43.88 9.13
C SER A 59 -1.32 44.82 7.95
N ARG A 60 -2.02 45.94 8.16
CA ARG A 60 -2.21 46.98 7.14
C ARG A 60 -0.92 47.68 6.73
N ALA A 61 0.00 47.92 7.67
CA ALA A 61 1.29 48.53 7.36
C ALA A 61 2.11 47.67 6.38
N LEU A 62 2.18 46.36 6.63
CA LEU A 62 2.80 45.41 5.71
C LEU A 62 1.99 45.26 4.41
N ALA A 63 0.66 45.21 4.48
CA ALA A 63 -0.19 45.09 3.30
C ALA A 63 0.00 46.28 2.34
N SER A 64 0.10 47.51 2.87
CA SER A 64 0.39 48.70 2.06
C SER A 64 1.77 48.60 1.37
N GLU A 65 2.75 48.03 2.06
CA GLU A 65 4.06 47.78 1.47
C GLU A 65 4.01 46.75 0.33
N LEU A 66 3.25 45.68 0.52
CA LEU A 66 3.03 44.66 -0.51
C LEU A 66 2.29 45.24 -1.73
N GLN A 67 1.22 46.00 -1.54
CA GLN A 67 0.44 46.62 -2.62
C GLN A 67 1.26 47.59 -3.49
N GLN A 68 2.24 48.27 -2.89
CA GLN A 68 3.12 49.19 -3.62
C GLN A 68 4.16 48.47 -4.48
N ARG A 69 4.50 47.22 -4.13
CA ARG A 69 5.58 46.45 -4.76
C ARG A 69 5.07 45.40 -5.73
N PHE A 70 3.92 44.79 -5.43
CA PHE A 70 3.42 43.60 -6.12
C PHE A 70 1.95 43.78 -6.53
N PRO A 71 1.58 43.35 -7.75
CA PRO A 71 0.18 43.29 -8.14
C PRO A 71 -0.58 42.19 -7.39
N VAL A 72 -1.92 42.31 -7.38
CA VAL A 72 -2.82 41.27 -6.85
C VAL A 72 -2.59 39.94 -7.57
N GLY A 73 -2.55 38.84 -6.81
CA GLY A 73 -2.29 37.49 -7.31
C GLY A 73 -0.81 37.08 -7.28
N GLU A 74 0.11 37.96 -6.89
CA GLU A 74 1.49 37.55 -6.62
C GLU A 74 1.59 36.61 -5.42
N ARG A 75 2.64 35.79 -5.38
CA ARG A 75 2.87 34.83 -4.28
C ARG A 75 3.96 35.35 -3.34
N ALA A 76 3.73 35.21 -2.03
CA ALA A 76 4.72 35.56 -1.01
C ALA A 76 5.01 34.36 -0.10
N LEU A 77 6.26 33.92 -0.04
CA LEU A 77 6.70 32.93 0.94
C LEU A 77 6.67 33.55 2.34
N ILE A 78 6.10 32.86 3.31
CA ILE A 78 6.13 33.27 4.72
C ILE A 78 7.11 32.36 5.45
N LEU A 79 8.30 32.90 5.73
CA LEU A 79 9.43 32.21 6.35
C LEU A 79 9.65 32.72 7.78
N LEU A 80 8.67 32.47 8.65
CA LEU A 80 8.65 32.95 10.04
C LEU A 80 8.31 31.79 10.99
N ASP A 81 8.68 31.92 12.27
CA ASP A 81 8.26 30.98 13.32
C ASP A 81 6.80 31.29 13.75
N ASN A 82 6.21 30.49 14.62
CA ASN A 82 4.88 30.78 15.18
C ASN A 82 4.95 31.94 16.19
N ASP A 83 5.03 33.17 15.68
CA ASP A 83 5.08 34.41 16.44
C ASP A 83 4.10 35.45 15.88
N GLU A 84 4.13 36.65 16.45
CA GLU A 84 3.26 37.75 16.02
C GLU A 84 3.59 38.24 14.60
N HIS A 85 4.83 38.10 14.16
CA HIS A 85 5.26 38.53 12.83
C HIS A 85 4.68 37.60 11.77
N TYR A 86 4.62 36.30 12.03
CA TYR A 86 3.94 35.36 11.14
C TYR A 86 2.47 35.75 10.96
N VAL A 87 1.75 35.98 12.06
CA VAL A 87 0.33 36.34 11.99
C VAL A 87 0.14 37.63 11.19
N VAL A 88 0.95 38.65 11.47
CA VAL A 88 0.94 39.92 10.71
C VAL A 88 1.24 39.69 9.22
N ALA A 89 2.23 38.86 8.88
CA ALA A 89 2.61 38.55 7.51
C ALA A 89 1.48 37.85 6.74
N PHE A 90 0.87 36.83 7.34
CA PHE A 90 -0.22 36.09 6.72
C PHE A 90 -1.45 36.97 6.48
N LEU A 91 -1.87 37.74 7.48
CA LEU A 91 -3.01 38.66 7.32
C LEU A 91 -2.71 39.78 6.32
N ALA A 92 -1.47 40.29 6.28
CA ALA A 92 -1.06 41.29 5.32
C ALA A 92 -1.13 40.78 3.86
N CYS A 93 -0.81 39.52 3.61
CA CYS A 93 -1.01 38.89 2.30
C CYS A 93 -2.49 38.96 1.88
N LEU A 94 -3.41 38.54 2.75
CA LEU A 94 -4.85 38.61 2.48
C LEU A 94 -5.31 40.06 2.24
N TYR A 95 -4.82 41.00 3.04
CA TYR A 95 -5.17 42.43 2.94
C TYR A 95 -4.59 43.11 1.70
N ALA A 96 -3.50 42.59 1.15
CA ALA A 96 -2.86 43.11 -0.05
C ALA A 96 -3.40 42.46 -1.34
N GLY A 97 -4.09 41.33 -1.25
CA GLY A 97 -4.42 40.49 -2.40
C GLY A 97 -3.22 39.69 -2.93
N VAL A 98 -2.24 39.43 -2.07
CA VAL A 98 -1.06 38.59 -2.36
C VAL A 98 -1.34 37.20 -1.80
N ILE A 99 -1.11 36.16 -2.60
CA ILE A 99 -1.32 34.76 -2.24
C ILE A 99 -0.22 34.34 -1.25
N ALA A 100 -0.61 34.00 -0.03
CA ALA A 100 0.35 33.54 0.98
C ALA A 100 0.87 32.13 0.64
N VAL A 101 2.15 31.88 0.87
CA VAL A 101 2.78 30.57 0.74
C VAL A 101 3.48 30.23 2.04
N PRO A 102 2.76 29.62 3.01
CA PRO A 102 3.32 29.19 4.28
C PRO A 102 4.45 28.18 4.10
N VAL A 103 5.64 28.44 4.67
CA VAL A 103 6.78 27.53 4.61
C VAL A 103 7.47 27.38 5.98
N PHE A 104 8.22 26.30 6.14
CA PHE A 104 8.93 26.03 7.40
C PHE A 104 10.18 26.93 7.53
N PRO A 105 10.46 27.49 8.72
CA PRO A 105 11.69 28.25 8.93
C PRO A 105 12.92 27.34 8.85
N PRO A 106 14.08 27.84 8.38
CA PRO A 106 15.29 27.03 8.25
C PRO A 106 15.89 26.72 9.63
N GLU A 107 15.89 25.44 10.03
CA GLU A 107 16.50 25.01 11.29
C GLU A 107 18.04 25.05 11.28
N SER A 108 18.66 25.00 10.09
CA SER A 108 20.12 25.11 9.93
C SER A 108 20.49 25.56 8.51
N ALA A 109 21.72 26.04 8.33
CA ALA A 109 22.29 26.37 7.02
C ALA A 109 22.64 25.13 6.16
N LYS A 110 22.28 23.91 6.59
CA LYS A 110 22.60 22.67 5.85
C LYS A 110 21.85 22.62 4.52
N GLN A 111 22.57 22.22 3.47
CA GLN A 111 22.13 22.25 2.08
C GLN A 111 20.82 21.49 1.79
N GLN A 112 20.56 20.38 2.50
CA GLN A 112 19.36 19.56 2.31
C GLN A 112 18.08 20.23 2.82
N HIS A 113 18.14 21.01 3.91
CA HIS A 113 16.96 21.68 4.48
C HIS A 113 16.51 22.86 3.60
N LEU A 114 17.47 23.53 2.96
CA LEU A 114 17.20 24.67 2.06
C LEU A 114 16.69 24.22 0.68
N ALA A 115 17.07 23.03 0.21
CA ALA A 115 16.69 22.53 -1.12
C ALA A 115 15.16 22.46 -1.31
N ARG A 116 14.43 22.02 -0.29
CA ARG A 116 12.96 21.97 -0.35
C ARG A 116 12.32 23.36 -0.32
N LEU A 117 12.89 24.31 0.41
CA LEU A 117 12.40 25.69 0.42
C LEU A 117 12.55 26.34 -0.96
N PHE A 118 13.69 26.13 -1.62
CA PHE A 118 13.89 26.61 -3.00
C PHE A 118 12.94 25.95 -3.98
N ALA A 119 12.73 24.63 -3.87
CA ALA A 119 11.75 23.94 -4.71
C ALA A 119 10.32 24.49 -4.55
N ILE A 120 9.92 24.87 -3.33
CA ILE A 120 8.62 25.52 -3.07
C ILE A 120 8.61 26.95 -3.64
N ALA A 121 9.69 27.71 -3.47
CA ALA A 121 9.79 29.07 -4.01
C ALA A 121 9.69 29.07 -5.55
N ASP A 122 10.38 28.14 -6.21
CA ASP A 122 10.36 27.97 -7.66
C ASP A 122 8.98 27.54 -8.17
N ASP A 123 8.35 26.54 -7.55
CA ASP A 123 7.02 26.03 -7.94
C ASP A 123 5.92 27.08 -7.73
N SER A 124 5.92 27.76 -6.58
CA SER A 124 4.97 28.84 -6.29
C SER A 124 5.24 30.10 -7.12
N GLN A 125 6.43 30.21 -7.72
CA GLN A 125 6.93 31.38 -8.42
C GLN A 125 6.85 32.64 -7.53
N ALA A 126 7.27 32.54 -6.28
CA ALA A 126 7.09 33.65 -5.34
C ALA A 126 7.84 34.92 -5.75
N ALA A 127 7.15 36.06 -5.65
CA ALA A 127 7.71 37.37 -5.94
C ALA A 127 8.52 37.92 -4.75
N CYS A 128 8.21 37.48 -3.54
CA CYS A 128 8.91 37.89 -2.32
C CYS A 128 8.89 36.81 -1.23
N VAL A 129 9.75 37.01 -0.24
CA VAL A 129 9.86 36.21 0.97
C VAL A 129 9.71 37.14 2.18
N LEU A 130 8.62 36.97 2.93
CA LEU A 130 8.34 37.64 4.19
C LEU A 130 9.06 36.90 5.32
N THR A 131 9.98 37.58 5.99
CA THR A 131 10.88 36.96 6.97
C THR A 131 11.35 37.98 8.02
N SER A 132 12.08 37.56 9.05
CA SER A 132 12.70 38.47 10.02
C SER A 132 14.07 38.95 9.55
N SER A 133 14.52 40.09 10.06
CA SER A 133 15.85 40.64 9.79
C SER A 133 16.96 39.64 10.16
N ALA A 134 16.78 38.89 11.26
CA ALA A 134 17.72 37.84 11.69
C ALA A 134 17.84 36.68 10.68
N VAL A 135 16.73 36.26 10.06
CA VAL A 135 16.74 35.20 9.06
C VAL A 135 17.34 35.69 7.74
N ILE A 136 17.15 36.96 7.37
CA ILE A 136 17.81 37.56 6.20
C ILE A 136 19.34 37.48 6.34
N GLU A 137 19.87 37.84 7.52
CA GLU A 137 21.31 37.71 7.80
C GLU A 137 21.80 36.25 7.70
N LEU A 138 21.00 35.30 8.20
CA LEU A 138 21.32 33.87 8.12
C LEU A 138 21.38 33.37 6.68
N VAL A 139 20.40 33.75 5.84
CA VAL A 139 20.34 33.38 4.42
C VAL A 139 21.50 34.01 3.65
N ALA A 140 21.79 35.29 3.89
CA ALA A 140 22.92 35.99 3.30
C ALA A 140 24.26 35.33 3.66
N ALA A 141 24.44 34.94 4.92
CA ALA A 141 25.65 34.24 5.38
C ALA A 141 25.82 32.84 4.74
N ALA A 142 24.73 32.18 4.34
CA ALA A 142 24.75 30.89 3.67
C ALA A 142 25.13 30.97 2.19
N GLY A 143 25.27 32.17 1.61
CA GLY A 143 25.68 32.38 0.21
C GLY A 143 24.69 31.86 -0.82
N LYS A 144 23.40 31.78 -0.47
CA LYS A 144 22.32 31.32 -1.34
C LYS A 144 21.23 32.39 -1.46
N ASP A 145 20.54 32.38 -2.60
CA ASP A 145 19.51 33.35 -2.94
C ASP A 145 18.19 32.64 -3.27
N PHE A 146 17.06 33.29 -3.01
CA PHE A 146 15.71 32.84 -3.41
C PHE A 146 15.40 33.26 -4.86
N GLY A 147 16.40 33.17 -5.74
CA GLY A 147 16.29 33.60 -7.12
C GLY A 147 15.99 35.10 -7.23
N SER A 148 14.87 35.45 -7.87
CA SER A 148 14.43 36.84 -8.04
C SER A 148 13.52 37.35 -6.91
N ALA A 149 13.22 36.52 -5.90
CA ALA A 149 12.26 36.90 -4.85
C ALA A 149 12.87 37.94 -3.90
N GLU A 150 12.15 39.03 -3.66
CA GLU A 150 12.60 40.08 -2.75
C GLU A 150 12.43 39.66 -1.29
N LEU A 151 13.49 39.78 -0.47
CA LEU A 151 13.44 39.54 0.97
C LEU A 151 12.89 40.77 1.71
N ILE A 152 11.80 40.61 2.46
CA ILE A 152 11.14 41.71 3.18
C ILE A 152 11.18 41.45 4.70
N PRO A 153 11.83 42.31 5.50
CA PRO A 153 11.90 42.18 6.94
C PRO A 153 10.59 42.65 7.60
N VAL A 154 9.83 41.71 8.17
CA VAL A 154 8.54 41.98 8.82
C VAL A 154 8.71 42.64 10.20
N ASP A 155 9.86 42.47 10.83
CA ASP A 155 10.21 43.03 12.14
C ASP A 155 10.73 44.48 12.10
N ALA A 156 11.01 45.01 10.90
CA ALA A 156 11.56 46.35 10.70
C ALA A 156 10.56 47.35 10.05
N LEU A 157 9.28 46.99 9.98
CA LEU A 157 8.24 47.78 9.31
C LEU A 157 7.84 49.04 10.07
N ASP A 158 7.63 50.15 9.35
CA ASP A 158 7.03 51.37 9.91
C ASP A 158 5.49 51.25 9.96
N GLU A 159 4.94 51.09 11.17
CA GLU A 159 3.50 50.96 11.40
C GLU A 159 2.68 52.15 10.84
N ARG A 160 3.27 53.33 10.64
CA ARG A 160 2.58 54.50 10.05
C ARG A 160 2.12 54.26 8.62
N ARG A 161 2.71 53.29 7.91
CA ARG A 161 2.28 52.90 6.56
C ARG A 161 0.87 52.32 6.52
N ALA A 162 0.29 51.95 7.66
CA ALA A 162 -1.09 51.48 7.74
C ALA A 162 -2.11 52.47 7.16
N GLU A 163 -1.83 53.78 7.21
CA GLU A 163 -2.69 54.83 6.64
C GLU A 163 -2.69 54.83 5.10
N CYS A 164 -1.68 54.20 4.48
CA CYS A 164 -1.52 54.10 3.04
C CYS A 164 -2.08 52.80 2.46
N TRP A 165 -2.72 51.96 3.28
CA TRP A 165 -3.35 50.72 2.82
C TRP A 165 -4.65 51.02 2.07
N VAL A 166 -4.84 50.33 0.95
CA VAL A 166 -6.09 50.37 0.17
C VAL A 166 -6.85 49.08 0.40
N GLU A 167 -8.13 49.17 0.75
CA GLU A 167 -8.96 47.99 1.03
C GLU A 167 -9.03 47.05 -0.18
N HIS A 168 -8.77 45.76 0.07
CA HIS A 168 -8.86 44.70 -0.93
C HIS A 168 -10.12 43.87 -0.70
N HIS A 169 -10.91 43.66 -1.75
CA HIS A 169 -12.16 42.88 -1.72
C HIS A 169 -12.00 41.57 -2.50
N PRO A 170 -11.45 40.51 -1.89
CA PRO A 170 -11.24 39.24 -2.58
C PRO A 170 -12.59 38.59 -2.90
N GLN A 171 -12.69 38.02 -4.10
CA GLN A 171 -13.83 37.22 -4.51
C GLN A 171 -13.76 35.83 -3.89
N ARG A 172 -14.90 35.13 -3.89
CA ARG A 172 -15.02 33.79 -3.30
C ARG A 172 -13.99 32.80 -3.84
N ASP A 173 -13.76 32.81 -5.15
CA ASP A 173 -12.90 31.82 -5.82
C ASP A 173 -11.45 32.32 -6.00
N ASP A 174 -11.11 33.51 -5.47
CA ASP A 174 -9.73 33.99 -5.41
C ASP A 174 -8.92 33.13 -4.43
N ILE A 175 -7.69 32.79 -4.81
CA ILE A 175 -6.78 31.97 -3.98
C ILE A 175 -6.30 32.81 -2.80
N ALA A 176 -6.56 32.34 -1.58
CA ALA A 176 -6.07 32.97 -0.35
C ALA A 176 -4.61 32.56 -0.07
N PHE A 177 -4.32 31.26 -0.18
CA PHE A 177 -2.98 30.72 0.06
C PHE A 177 -2.73 29.40 -0.66
N LEU A 178 -1.45 29.08 -0.85
CA LEU A 178 -0.99 27.78 -1.35
C LEU A 178 -0.47 26.94 -0.18
N GLN A 179 -1.21 25.88 0.17
CA GLN A 179 -0.78 24.95 1.21
C GLN A 179 0.07 23.84 0.61
N TYR A 180 1.39 23.90 0.82
CA TYR A 180 2.29 22.84 0.35
C TYR A 180 2.19 21.60 1.23
N THR A 181 1.85 20.46 0.62
CA THR A 181 1.76 19.19 1.34
C THR A 181 3.12 18.51 1.45
N SER A 182 3.32 17.74 2.51
CA SER A 182 4.46 16.82 2.64
C SER A 182 4.22 15.57 1.79
N GLY A 183 4.26 15.71 0.46
CA GLY A 183 4.20 14.58 -0.45
C GLY A 183 5.28 13.55 -0.14
N SER A 184 4.95 12.26 -0.27
CA SER A 184 5.91 11.15 -0.28
C SER A 184 6.72 11.08 -1.59
N THR A 185 6.30 11.85 -2.60
CA THR A 185 6.99 12.12 -3.85
C THR A 185 7.95 13.29 -3.66
N ALA A 186 9.15 13.24 -4.25
CA ALA A 186 10.19 14.26 -4.08
C ALA A 186 9.78 15.69 -4.49
N THR A 187 8.68 15.86 -5.23
CA THR A 187 8.19 17.17 -5.72
C THR A 187 7.08 17.74 -4.81
N PRO A 188 7.21 18.99 -4.32
CA PRO A 188 6.17 19.67 -3.55
C PRO A 188 4.90 19.87 -4.39
N LYS A 189 3.72 19.83 -3.75
CA LYS A 189 2.44 20.17 -4.40
C LYS A 189 1.75 21.27 -3.59
N GLY A 190 1.49 22.43 -4.18
CA GLY A 190 0.77 23.54 -3.55
C GLY A 190 -0.74 23.40 -3.73
N VAL A 191 -1.48 23.07 -2.68
CA VAL A 191 -2.95 23.03 -2.71
C VAL A 191 -3.49 24.46 -2.78
N MET A 192 -4.33 24.75 -3.78
CA MET A 192 -4.93 26.06 -3.99
C MET A 192 -6.18 26.23 -3.12
N VAL A 193 -6.03 26.89 -1.97
CA VAL A 193 -7.14 27.20 -1.06
C VAL A 193 -7.69 28.58 -1.39
N SER A 194 -8.98 28.66 -1.76
CA SER A 194 -9.64 29.96 -1.98
C SER A 194 -10.17 30.59 -0.70
N HIS A 195 -10.48 31.88 -0.77
CA HIS A 195 -11.20 32.58 0.29
C HIS A 195 -12.54 31.90 0.61
N GLY A 196 -13.26 31.40 -0.40
CA GLY A 196 -14.49 30.65 -0.24
C GLY A 196 -14.31 29.31 0.46
N ASN A 197 -13.24 28.58 0.13
CA ASN A 197 -12.92 27.33 0.81
C ASN A 197 -12.58 27.56 2.28
N LEU A 198 -11.76 28.58 2.57
CA LEU A 198 -11.37 28.97 3.91
C LEU A 198 -12.61 29.28 4.76
N MET A 199 -13.45 30.23 4.31
CA MET A 199 -14.66 30.64 5.05
C MET A 199 -15.63 29.47 5.27
N ALA A 200 -15.70 28.53 4.32
CA ALA A 200 -16.52 27.33 4.49
C ALA A 200 -15.97 26.40 5.57
N ASN A 201 -14.64 26.21 5.64
CA ASN A 201 -14.04 25.36 6.65
C ASN A 201 -14.08 26.00 8.05
N GLU A 202 -13.89 27.32 8.18
CA GLU A 202 -14.04 28.04 9.45
C GLU A 202 -15.44 27.87 10.05
N ARG A 203 -16.48 27.85 9.20
CA ARG A 203 -17.85 27.58 9.61
C ARG A 203 -18.05 26.11 10.01
N ALA A 204 -17.42 25.18 9.30
CA ALA A 204 -17.47 23.75 9.63
C ALA A 204 -16.82 23.48 11.00
N ILE A 205 -15.62 24.01 11.25
CA ILE A 205 -14.93 23.90 12.54
C ILE A 205 -15.73 24.59 13.66
N GLU A 206 -16.29 25.78 13.44
CA GLU A 206 -17.18 26.45 14.41
C GLU A 206 -18.34 25.54 14.80
N THR A 207 -19.01 24.95 13.81
CA THR A 207 -20.23 24.16 14.02
C THR A 207 -19.89 22.81 14.66
N GLY A 208 -18.96 22.06 14.09
CA GLY A 208 -18.57 20.72 14.53
C GLY A 208 -18.07 20.69 15.97
N PHE A 209 -17.13 21.56 16.31
CA PHE A 209 -16.61 21.66 17.68
C PHE A 209 -17.44 22.58 18.59
N SER A 210 -18.52 23.18 18.07
CA SER A 210 -19.40 24.08 18.82
C SER A 210 -18.61 25.21 19.51
N ILE A 211 -17.82 25.95 18.71
CA ILE A 211 -16.94 27.02 19.19
C ILE A 211 -17.76 28.26 19.58
N GLY A 212 -17.71 28.57 20.88
CA GLY A 212 -18.43 29.69 21.49
C GLY A 212 -17.60 30.97 21.60
N ALA A 213 -18.25 32.06 22.02
CA ALA A 213 -17.61 33.35 22.27
C ALA A 213 -16.77 33.38 23.57
N ASP A 214 -16.95 32.39 24.45
CA ASP A 214 -16.20 32.22 25.70
C ASP A 214 -14.99 31.27 25.56
N ASP A 215 -14.73 30.78 24.34
CA ASP A 215 -13.62 29.88 24.09
C ASP A 215 -12.29 30.62 23.95
N VAL A 216 -11.19 29.94 24.31
CA VAL A 216 -9.82 30.41 24.22
C VAL A 216 -9.00 29.31 23.58
N PHE A 217 -8.38 29.62 22.45
CA PHE A 217 -7.55 28.68 21.72
C PHE A 217 -6.13 28.69 22.29
N VAL A 218 -5.54 27.51 22.41
CA VAL A 218 -4.11 27.36 22.69
C VAL A 218 -3.52 26.48 21.60
N SER A 219 -2.49 26.94 20.89
CA SER A 219 -1.88 26.21 19.79
C SER A 219 -0.36 26.31 19.82
N TRP A 220 0.29 25.17 19.60
CA TRP A 220 1.72 25.09 19.29
C TRP A 220 1.95 24.58 17.86
N LEU A 221 0.86 24.29 17.14
CA LEU A 221 0.89 23.60 15.85
C LEU A 221 1.57 24.49 14.80
N PRO A 222 2.42 23.92 13.94
CA PRO A 222 3.16 24.73 12.98
C PRO A 222 2.21 25.47 12.02
N LEU A 223 2.36 26.78 11.91
CA LEU A 223 1.47 27.60 11.07
C LEU A 223 1.70 27.41 9.56
N TYR A 224 2.78 26.73 9.17
CA TYR A 224 2.98 26.32 7.78
C TYR A 224 2.24 25.03 7.40
N HIS A 225 1.50 24.43 8.34
CA HIS A 225 0.57 23.33 8.08
C HIS A 225 -0.86 23.80 8.33
N ASP A 226 -1.79 23.26 7.54
CA ASP A 226 -3.23 23.52 7.57
C ASP A 226 -3.84 23.44 8.98
N MET A 227 -3.54 22.40 9.76
CA MET A 227 -4.11 22.22 11.10
C MET A 227 -3.66 23.31 12.08
N GLY A 228 -2.44 23.82 11.94
CA GLY A 228 -1.94 24.93 12.74
C GLY A 228 -2.47 26.28 12.27
N LEU A 229 -2.45 26.50 10.96
CA LEU A 229 -2.91 27.75 10.34
C LEU A 229 -4.42 27.93 10.51
N ILE A 230 -5.21 27.02 9.95
CA ILE A 230 -6.67 27.14 9.90
C ILE A 230 -7.24 26.86 11.30
N GLY A 231 -7.06 25.65 11.81
CA GLY A 231 -7.64 25.24 13.09
C GLY A 231 -7.00 25.90 14.32
N GLY A 232 -5.72 26.28 14.24
CA GLY A 232 -4.98 26.83 15.38
C GLY A 232 -4.98 28.36 15.47
N LEU A 233 -4.98 29.06 14.32
CA LEU A 233 -4.84 30.53 14.27
C LEU A 233 -6.05 31.21 13.64
N LEU A 234 -6.54 30.75 12.48
CA LEU A 234 -7.59 31.44 11.76
C LEU A 234 -8.96 31.23 12.43
N GLN A 235 -9.29 30.02 12.89
CA GLN A 235 -10.54 29.77 13.62
C GLN A 235 -10.83 30.71 14.80
N PRO A 236 -9.90 30.92 15.76
CA PRO A 236 -10.15 31.86 16.84
C PRO A 236 -10.31 33.30 16.35
N LEU A 237 -9.56 33.72 15.33
CA LEU A 237 -9.67 35.05 14.74
C LEU A 237 -10.99 35.24 13.97
N TYR A 238 -11.46 34.22 13.23
CA TYR A 238 -12.77 34.17 12.59
C TYR A 238 -13.93 34.25 13.61
N ARG A 239 -13.73 33.73 14.81
CA ARG A 239 -14.72 33.83 15.90
C ARG A 239 -14.60 35.12 16.71
N GLY A 240 -13.52 35.88 16.54
CA GLY A 240 -13.27 37.05 17.38
C GLY A 240 -12.87 36.69 18.81
N ILE A 241 -12.22 35.55 19.04
CA ILE A 241 -11.81 35.07 20.37
C ILE A 241 -10.28 34.99 20.50
N PRO A 242 -9.73 34.96 21.73
CA PRO A 242 -8.28 34.96 21.92
C PRO A 242 -7.61 33.66 21.48
N VAL A 243 -6.44 33.76 20.85
CA VAL A 243 -5.52 32.65 20.61
C VAL A 243 -4.21 32.83 21.34
N VAL A 244 -3.77 31.78 22.04
CA VAL A 244 -2.46 31.66 22.66
C VAL A 244 -1.58 30.78 21.78
N LEU A 245 -0.57 31.36 21.17
CA LEU A 245 0.32 30.72 20.22
C LEU A 245 1.70 30.50 20.84
N MET A 246 2.31 29.35 20.58
CA MET A 246 3.72 29.12 20.84
C MET A 246 4.38 28.39 19.66
N SER A 247 5.70 28.40 19.61
CA SER A 247 6.41 27.68 18.56
C SER A 247 6.41 26.16 18.74
N PRO A 248 6.40 25.38 17.64
CA PRO A 248 6.51 23.93 17.72
C PRO A 248 7.80 23.51 18.40
N SER A 249 8.89 24.25 18.15
CA SER A 249 10.18 24.02 18.79
C SER A 249 10.12 24.24 20.32
N PHE A 250 9.38 25.26 20.78
CA PHE A 250 9.19 25.54 22.20
C PHE A 250 8.41 24.42 22.90
N PHE A 251 7.38 23.86 22.25
CA PHE A 251 6.66 22.67 22.71
C PHE A 251 7.55 21.42 22.74
N LEU A 252 8.20 21.08 21.62
CA LEU A 252 9.00 19.85 21.48
C LEU A 252 10.15 19.76 22.49
N GLN A 253 10.73 20.89 22.86
CA GLN A 253 11.75 20.97 23.91
C GLN A 253 11.22 20.55 25.29
N ARG A 254 9.99 20.96 25.64
CA ARG A 254 9.34 20.66 26.93
C ARG A 254 7.82 20.55 26.76
N PRO A 255 7.27 19.36 26.48
CA PRO A 255 5.84 19.19 26.16
C PRO A 255 4.86 19.70 27.21
N VAL A 256 5.27 19.74 28.48
CA VAL A 256 4.47 20.31 29.57
C VAL A 256 4.04 21.76 29.34
N ARG A 257 4.81 22.55 28.57
CA ARG A 257 4.53 23.96 28.28
C ARG A 257 3.18 24.16 27.59
N TRP A 258 2.77 23.19 26.78
CA TRP A 258 1.45 23.19 26.17
C TRP A 258 0.35 23.14 27.22
N LEU A 259 0.45 22.20 28.17
CA LEU A 259 -0.54 22.05 29.24
C LEU A 259 -0.48 23.19 30.26
N GLU A 260 0.71 23.75 30.51
CA GLU A 260 0.89 24.96 31.33
C GLU A 260 0.21 26.17 30.68
N ALA A 261 0.29 26.33 29.36
CA ALA A 261 -0.39 27.41 28.65
C ALA A 261 -1.91 27.24 28.71
N ILE A 262 -2.43 26.01 28.52
CA ILE A 262 -3.85 25.70 28.73
C ILE A 262 -4.28 26.06 30.14
N SER A 263 -3.52 25.64 31.15
CA SER A 263 -3.88 25.91 32.55
C SER A 263 -3.84 27.40 32.90
N ARG A 264 -2.79 28.11 32.47
CA ARG A 264 -2.61 29.55 32.76
C ARG A 264 -3.66 30.41 32.08
N HIS A 265 -3.94 30.15 30.80
CA HIS A 265 -4.84 30.96 29.98
C HIS A 265 -6.27 30.43 29.98
N ARG A 266 -6.56 29.41 30.79
CA ARG A 266 -7.84 28.69 30.82
C ARG A 266 -8.29 28.27 29.42
N GLY A 267 -7.35 27.73 28.64
CA GLY A 267 -7.58 27.25 27.28
C GLY A 267 -8.74 26.25 27.25
N THR A 268 -9.65 26.46 26.30
CA THR A 268 -10.86 25.63 26.14
C THR A 268 -10.78 24.74 24.91
N VAL A 269 -10.05 25.18 23.88
CA VAL A 269 -9.87 24.46 22.63
C VAL A 269 -8.38 24.37 22.33
N SER A 270 -7.90 23.16 22.14
CA SER A 270 -6.51 22.89 21.83
C SER A 270 -6.37 21.46 21.33
N GLY A 271 -5.31 21.13 20.62
CA GLY A 271 -5.17 19.79 20.10
C GLY A 271 -3.94 19.63 19.23
N GLY A 272 -3.81 18.45 18.64
CA GLY A 272 -2.72 18.14 17.75
C GLY A 272 -2.72 16.68 17.31
N PRO A 273 -1.69 16.25 16.57
CA PRO A 273 -1.59 14.86 16.14
C PRO A 273 -1.40 13.93 17.34
N ASP A 274 -1.72 12.65 17.15
CA ASP A 274 -1.63 11.60 18.16
C ASP A 274 -0.28 11.57 18.90
N PHE A 275 0.84 11.80 18.19
CA PHE A 275 2.18 11.84 18.80
C PHE A 275 2.32 12.91 19.87
N ALA A 276 1.58 14.02 19.80
CA ALA A 276 1.68 15.10 20.77
C ALA A 276 1.13 14.67 22.13
N TYR A 277 0.00 13.96 22.13
CA TYR A 277 -0.57 13.33 23.32
C TYR A 277 0.38 12.28 23.89
N ARG A 278 1.00 11.46 23.03
CA ARG A 278 2.01 10.47 23.43
C ARG A 278 3.24 11.13 24.07
N LEU A 279 3.75 12.22 23.50
CA LEU A 279 4.88 12.97 24.08
C LEU A 279 4.56 13.51 25.48
N CYS A 280 3.32 13.96 25.71
CA CYS A 280 2.86 14.37 27.03
C CYS A 280 2.85 13.19 28.02
N LEU A 281 2.36 12.02 27.61
CA LEU A 281 2.39 10.81 28.43
C LEU A 281 3.81 10.40 28.83
N GLU A 282 4.76 10.48 27.90
CA GLU A 282 6.13 10.02 28.11
C GLU A 282 7.00 11.00 28.91
N ARG A 283 6.78 12.31 28.73
CA ARG A 283 7.74 13.34 29.22
C ARG A 283 7.25 14.16 30.39
N ILE A 284 5.96 14.13 30.72
CA ILE A 284 5.40 14.91 31.83
C ILE A 284 5.47 14.09 33.13
N ARG A 285 6.26 14.59 34.07
CA ARG A 285 6.46 13.97 35.38
C ARG A 285 5.31 14.27 36.35
N ASP A 286 5.17 13.45 37.39
CA ASP A 286 4.11 13.58 38.40
C ASP A 286 4.11 14.92 39.15
N ASP A 287 5.28 15.50 39.43
CA ASP A 287 5.41 16.81 40.07
C ASP A 287 4.81 17.92 39.22
N GLN A 288 5.03 17.85 37.91
CA GLN A 288 4.53 18.82 36.96
C GLN A 288 3.03 18.66 36.77
N LEU A 289 2.54 17.42 36.70
CA LEU A 289 1.11 17.14 36.55
C LEU A 289 0.27 17.74 37.68
N LYS A 290 0.77 17.69 38.92
CA LYS A 290 0.09 18.27 40.09
C LYS A 290 -0.06 19.79 40.05
N ALA A 291 0.74 20.47 39.22
CA ALA A 291 0.70 21.92 39.06
C ALA A 291 -0.28 22.36 37.96
N LEU A 292 -0.91 21.42 37.24
CA LEU A 292 -1.82 21.71 36.13
C LEU A 292 -3.27 21.75 36.58
N ASP A 293 -4.04 22.68 36.01
CA ASP A 293 -5.51 22.70 35.96
C ASP A 293 -5.95 22.65 34.49
N LEU A 294 -6.50 21.51 34.07
CA LEU A 294 -6.99 21.24 32.72
C LEU A 294 -8.53 21.23 32.65
N SER A 295 -9.22 21.65 33.73
CA SER A 295 -10.68 21.65 33.80
C SER A 295 -11.37 22.60 32.80
N SER A 296 -10.63 23.55 32.24
CA SER A 296 -11.14 24.44 31.19
C SER A 296 -11.17 23.78 29.82
N TRP A 297 -10.38 22.73 29.57
CA TRP A 297 -10.19 22.15 28.24
C TRP A 297 -11.42 21.32 27.84
N ARG A 298 -12.22 21.82 26.90
CA ARG A 298 -13.48 21.21 26.46
C ARG A 298 -13.39 20.53 25.09
N VAL A 299 -12.44 20.94 24.25
CA VAL A 299 -12.20 20.34 22.92
C VAL A 299 -10.71 20.07 22.77
N ALA A 300 -10.33 18.81 22.91
CA ALA A 300 -9.00 18.24 22.75
C ALA A 300 -8.96 17.49 21.42
N PHE A 301 -8.79 18.23 20.31
CA PHE A 301 -8.89 17.65 18.98
C PHE A 301 -7.66 16.81 18.62
N SER A 302 -7.88 15.67 17.95
CA SER A 302 -6.80 14.81 17.47
C SER A 302 -7.07 14.32 16.06
N GLY A 303 -6.06 14.45 15.18
CA GLY A 303 -6.17 14.09 13.77
C GLY A 303 -4.83 14.23 13.03
N ALA A 304 -4.89 14.34 11.70
CA ALA A 304 -3.75 14.49 10.79
C ALA A 304 -2.78 13.27 10.70
N GLU A 305 -2.92 12.29 11.59
CA GLU A 305 -2.34 10.94 11.55
C GLU A 305 -3.34 9.95 12.18
N PRO A 306 -3.14 8.63 12.09
CA PRO A 306 -4.04 7.67 12.73
C PRO A 306 -4.21 7.97 14.23
N VAL A 307 -5.43 8.27 14.63
CA VAL A 307 -5.78 8.54 16.04
C VAL A 307 -5.85 7.20 16.78
N ARG A 308 -5.00 7.03 17.79
CA ARG A 308 -4.91 5.73 18.48
C ARG A 308 -5.72 5.71 19.75
N HIS A 309 -6.52 4.65 19.90
CA HIS A 309 -7.39 4.46 21.05
C HIS A 309 -6.61 4.40 22.37
N ASP A 310 -5.48 3.70 22.38
CA ASP A 310 -4.61 3.53 23.55
C ASP A 310 -4.00 4.86 24.02
N THR A 311 -3.62 5.72 23.07
CA THR A 311 -2.95 6.99 23.33
C THR A 311 -3.92 8.01 23.92
N LEU A 312 -5.10 8.15 23.34
CA LEU A 312 -6.13 9.04 23.90
C LEU A 312 -6.68 8.53 25.23
N THR A 313 -6.95 7.23 25.36
CA THR A 313 -7.43 6.65 26.63
C THR A 313 -6.38 6.80 27.73
N GLY A 314 -5.12 6.51 27.43
CA GLY A 314 -4.00 6.70 28.35
C GLY A 314 -3.84 8.17 28.77
N PHE A 315 -3.99 9.11 27.82
CA PHE A 315 -3.95 10.54 28.13
C PHE A 315 -5.11 10.96 29.05
N ILE A 316 -6.33 10.54 28.73
CA ILE A 316 -7.52 10.78 29.56
C ILE A 316 -7.26 10.29 30.99
N GLU A 317 -6.80 9.05 31.15
CA GLU A 317 -6.56 8.46 32.46
C GLU A 317 -5.46 9.17 33.24
N ARG A 318 -4.34 9.47 32.57
CA ARG A 318 -3.17 10.10 33.17
C ARG A 318 -3.47 11.51 33.67
N PHE A 319 -4.21 12.30 32.89
CA PHE A 319 -4.44 13.72 33.16
C PHE A 319 -5.78 14.03 33.84
N ARG A 320 -6.64 13.02 34.07
CA ARG A 320 -7.86 13.14 34.88
C ARG A 320 -7.64 13.82 36.25
N PRO A 321 -6.57 13.53 37.03
CA PRO A 321 -6.33 14.20 38.31
C PRO A 321 -6.06 15.71 38.18
N ALA A 322 -5.62 16.18 37.01
CA ALA A 322 -5.47 17.60 36.71
C ALA A 322 -6.77 18.25 36.20
N GLY A 323 -7.89 17.52 36.18
CA GLY A 323 -9.20 18.03 35.76
C GLY A 323 -9.55 17.81 34.28
N PHE A 324 -8.74 17.07 33.52
CA PHE A 324 -9.06 16.75 32.12
C PHE A 324 -10.27 15.82 32.02
N ALA A 325 -11.29 16.23 31.27
CA ALA A 325 -12.53 15.49 31.12
C ALA A 325 -12.46 14.52 29.92
N ALA A 326 -13.00 13.31 30.06
CA ALA A 326 -12.93 12.28 29.01
C ALA A 326 -13.72 12.67 27.74
N ASP A 327 -14.81 13.40 27.93
CA ASP A 327 -15.69 13.93 26.89
C ASP A 327 -15.12 15.15 26.16
N ALA A 328 -13.97 15.67 26.62
CA ALA A 328 -13.23 16.71 25.93
C ALA A 328 -12.44 16.19 24.73
N ALA A 329 -12.08 14.90 24.70
CA ALA A 329 -11.38 14.31 23.56
C ALA A 329 -12.24 14.37 22.30
N ALA A 330 -11.69 14.91 21.21
CA ALA A 330 -12.44 15.15 19.98
C ALA A 330 -11.66 14.65 18.75
N PRO A 331 -11.62 13.33 18.50
CA PRO A 331 -11.06 12.79 17.26
C PRO A 331 -11.74 13.40 16.03
N CYS A 332 -10.96 13.72 15.01
CA CYS A 332 -11.43 14.35 13.78
C CYS A 332 -10.63 13.89 12.56
N TYR A 333 -11.23 14.04 11.38
CA TYR A 333 -10.60 13.72 10.10
C TYR A 333 -10.60 14.93 9.16
N GLY A 334 -9.53 15.04 8.38
CA GLY A 334 -9.26 16.20 7.56
C GLY A 334 -7.93 16.15 6.82
N LEU A 335 -7.81 16.96 5.77
CA LEU A 335 -6.65 17.06 4.90
C LEU A 335 -6.60 18.41 4.16
N ALA A 336 -5.42 18.77 3.66
CA ALA A 336 -5.17 20.06 3.01
C ALA A 336 -6.07 20.28 1.78
N GLU A 337 -6.30 19.25 0.97
CA GLU A 337 -7.16 19.28 -0.21
C GLU A 337 -8.64 19.52 0.11
N ALA A 338 -9.06 19.31 1.36
CA ALA A 338 -10.38 19.66 1.88
C ALA A 338 -10.36 20.94 2.73
N THR A 339 -9.26 21.69 2.71
CA THR A 339 -9.06 22.92 3.51
C THR A 339 -9.13 22.66 5.02
N LEU A 340 -8.60 21.52 5.48
CA LEU A 340 -8.61 21.02 6.87
C LEU A 340 -9.80 20.10 7.21
N LEU A 341 -10.85 20.57 7.89
CA LEU A 341 -11.80 19.68 8.59
C LEU A 341 -12.86 19.10 7.64
N VAL A 342 -13.12 17.79 7.76
CA VAL A 342 -14.18 17.09 7.00
C VAL A 342 -15.21 16.43 7.93
N SER A 343 -14.73 15.78 9.00
CA SER A 343 -15.59 15.17 10.01
C SER A 343 -15.02 15.36 11.40
N CYS A 344 -15.88 15.52 12.39
CA CYS A 344 -15.49 15.50 13.79
C CYS A 344 -16.62 15.05 14.69
N ASN A 345 -16.26 14.68 15.93
CA ASN A 345 -17.25 14.47 16.97
C ASN A 345 -17.69 15.80 17.56
N SER A 346 -19.01 15.94 17.78
CA SER A 346 -19.53 17.07 18.52
C SER A 346 -18.93 17.14 19.91
N ARG A 347 -18.71 18.36 20.39
CA ARG A 347 -18.19 18.62 21.74
C ARG A 347 -18.98 17.85 22.80
N GLY A 348 -18.26 17.18 23.70
CA GLY A 348 -18.85 16.36 24.77
C GLY A 348 -19.12 14.90 24.40
N THR A 349 -18.79 14.47 23.18
CA THR A 349 -18.93 13.06 22.78
C THR A 349 -17.81 12.18 23.36
N GLY A 350 -16.58 12.69 23.42
CA GLY A 350 -15.41 11.92 23.83
C GLY A 350 -14.90 10.96 22.74
N VAL A 351 -14.10 9.97 23.15
CA VAL A 351 -13.55 8.94 22.26
C VAL A 351 -14.59 7.85 22.01
N VAL A 352 -14.93 7.62 20.74
CA VAL A 352 -15.73 6.48 20.29
C VAL A 352 -14.78 5.39 19.79
N GLY A 353 -14.49 4.39 20.62
CA GLY A 353 -13.63 3.26 20.27
C GLY A 353 -14.43 2.01 19.97
N THR A 354 -14.22 1.41 18.79
CA THR A 354 -14.87 0.15 18.40
C THR A 354 -13.82 -0.87 17.98
N ALA A 355 -13.91 -2.08 18.53
CA ALA A 355 -13.06 -3.20 18.14
C ALA A 355 -13.59 -3.89 16.89
N PHE A 356 -12.73 -4.01 15.87
CA PHE A 356 -13.04 -4.67 14.61
C PHE A 356 -12.15 -5.89 14.40
N SER A 357 -12.71 -6.93 13.79
CA SER A 357 -11.97 -8.13 13.39
C SER A 357 -10.85 -7.76 12.42
N GLN A 358 -9.61 -8.05 12.80
CA GLN A 358 -8.45 -7.76 11.97
C GLN A 358 -8.49 -8.52 10.63
N GLN A 359 -8.99 -9.76 10.66
CA GLN A 359 -9.16 -10.57 9.46
C GLN A 359 -10.20 -9.95 8.52
N SER A 360 -11.31 -9.47 9.06
CA SER A 360 -12.33 -8.84 8.23
C SER A 360 -11.78 -7.56 7.61
N LEU A 361 -11.05 -6.73 8.37
CA LEU A 361 -10.41 -5.53 7.83
C LEU A 361 -9.43 -5.89 6.70
N ALA A 362 -8.65 -6.96 6.85
CA ALA A 362 -7.75 -7.46 5.81
C ALA A 362 -8.46 -7.96 4.54
N GLU A 363 -9.75 -8.32 4.65
CA GLU A 363 -10.64 -8.69 3.54
C GLU A 363 -11.48 -7.50 3.03
N GLY A 364 -11.20 -6.29 3.51
CA GLY A 364 -11.92 -5.07 3.12
C GLY A 364 -13.28 -4.90 3.79
N LYS A 365 -13.50 -5.49 4.97
CA LYS A 365 -14.76 -5.40 5.73
C LYS A 365 -14.57 -5.07 7.20
N ALA A 366 -15.34 -4.15 7.72
CA ALA A 366 -15.38 -3.77 9.13
C ALA A 366 -16.46 -4.54 9.89
N ALA A 367 -16.13 -5.76 10.33
CA ALA A 367 -16.99 -6.53 11.22
C ALA A 367 -16.59 -6.30 12.68
N SER A 368 -17.52 -5.79 13.50
CA SER A 368 -17.29 -5.59 14.93
C SER A 368 -16.99 -6.92 15.63
N ALA A 369 -16.04 -6.91 16.57
CA ALA A 369 -15.58 -8.10 17.28
C ALA A 369 -15.33 -7.80 18.76
N VAL A 370 -15.38 -8.85 19.61
CA VAL A 370 -15.05 -8.73 21.04
C VAL A 370 -13.54 -8.58 21.24
N GLU A 371 -12.76 -9.31 20.44
CA GLU A 371 -11.30 -9.20 20.36
C GLU A 371 -10.93 -8.78 18.94
N GLY A 372 -10.12 -7.72 18.81
CA GLY A 372 -9.79 -7.14 17.53
C GLY A 372 -9.04 -5.81 17.65
N ASN A 373 -8.80 -5.18 16.51
CA ASN A 373 -8.13 -3.89 16.48
C ASN A 373 -9.13 -2.79 16.84
N THR A 374 -8.84 -2.01 17.88
CA THR A 374 -9.73 -0.92 18.32
C THR A 374 -9.43 0.34 17.53
N LEU A 375 -10.32 0.67 16.60
CA LEU A 375 -10.24 1.90 15.82
C LEU A 375 -11.06 3.00 16.50
N VAL A 376 -10.64 4.24 16.30
CA VAL A 376 -11.31 5.44 16.84
C VAL A 376 -12.18 6.06 15.75
N GLY A 377 -13.45 6.31 16.07
CA GLY A 377 -14.37 7.05 15.22
C GLY A 377 -13.96 8.53 15.14
N CYS A 378 -13.75 9.02 13.93
CA CYS A 378 -13.39 10.40 13.60
C CYS A 378 -14.63 11.28 13.37
N GLY A 379 -15.77 10.90 13.93
CA GLY A 379 -17.00 11.68 13.91
C GLY A 379 -17.87 11.50 12.67
N THR A 380 -18.88 12.36 12.58
CA THR A 380 -19.82 12.45 11.46
C THR A 380 -19.38 13.54 10.48
N PRO A 381 -19.76 13.45 9.19
CA PRO A 381 -19.52 14.54 8.24
C PRO A 381 -20.07 15.88 8.73
N GLU A 382 -19.32 16.97 8.52
CA GLU A 382 -19.76 18.31 8.89
C GLU A 382 -20.90 18.82 7.98
N PRO A 383 -21.76 19.75 8.44
CA PRO A 383 -22.84 20.29 7.62
C PRO A 383 -22.33 20.93 6.32
N GLY A 384 -22.81 20.41 5.19
CA GLY A 384 -22.40 20.82 3.85
C GLY A 384 -21.28 19.99 3.24
N HIS A 385 -20.70 19.06 4.01
CA HIS A 385 -19.78 18.04 3.51
C HIS A 385 -20.49 16.70 3.38
N THR A 386 -20.17 15.99 2.31
CA THR A 386 -20.63 14.62 2.07
C THR A 386 -19.40 13.73 1.99
N ILE A 387 -19.48 12.59 2.68
CA ILE A 387 -18.48 11.54 2.61
C ILE A 387 -19.11 10.34 1.94
N ASP A 388 -18.41 9.77 0.98
CA ASP A 388 -18.75 8.48 0.40
C ASP A 388 -17.55 7.53 0.50
N ILE A 389 -17.85 6.24 0.63
CA ILE A 389 -16.83 5.19 0.66
C ILE A 389 -16.90 4.48 -0.69
N VAL A 390 -15.84 4.56 -1.48
CA VAL A 390 -15.84 4.15 -2.88
C VAL A 390 -14.81 3.06 -3.11
N ASP A 391 -15.14 2.05 -3.92
CA ASP A 391 -14.16 1.07 -4.38
C ASP A 391 -13.07 1.79 -5.21
N PRO A 392 -11.79 1.79 -4.78
CA PRO A 392 -10.74 2.51 -5.49
C PRO A 392 -10.49 2.00 -6.92
N GLU A 393 -10.85 0.75 -7.24
CA GLU A 393 -10.69 0.16 -8.57
C GLU A 393 -11.97 0.29 -9.41
N GLY A 394 -13.11 -0.12 -8.87
CA GLY A 394 -14.40 -0.13 -9.56
C GLY A 394 -15.15 1.21 -9.55
N LEU A 395 -14.69 2.20 -8.77
CA LEU A 395 -15.25 3.57 -8.68
C LEU A 395 -16.75 3.64 -8.37
N HIS A 396 -17.28 2.66 -7.64
CA HIS A 396 -18.67 2.63 -7.20
C HIS A 396 -18.75 2.73 -5.68
N SER A 397 -19.85 3.30 -5.18
CA SER A 397 -20.10 3.40 -3.74
C SER A 397 -20.24 2.03 -3.10
N LEU A 398 -19.61 1.89 -1.95
CA LEU A 398 -19.65 0.70 -1.12
C LEU A 398 -20.72 0.84 -0.03
N THR A 399 -21.12 -0.29 0.54
CA THR A 399 -22.12 -0.29 1.62
C THR A 399 -21.48 -0.01 2.98
N GLU A 400 -22.31 0.37 3.96
CA GLU A 400 -21.82 0.61 5.32
C GLU A 400 -21.08 -0.62 5.86
N GLY A 401 -19.91 -0.39 6.46
CA GLY A 401 -19.01 -1.44 6.93
C GLY A 401 -18.07 -2.04 5.88
N ASP A 402 -18.20 -1.74 4.58
CA ASP A 402 -17.17 -2.11 3.61
C ASP A 402 -16.04 -1.05 3.62
N VAL A 403 -14.79 -1.50 3.50
CA VAL A 403 -13.62 -0.62 3.49
C VAL A 403 -13.31 -0.19 2.06
N GLY A 404 -13.28 1.12 1.83
CA GLY A 404 -12.95 1.70 0.52
C GLY A 404 -12.21 3.02 0.64
N GLU A 405 -11.97 3.66 -0.50
CA GLU A 405 -11.42 5.00 -0.56
C GLU A 405 -12.43 6.02 -0.03
N ILE A 406 -12.00 6.90 0.86
CA ILE A 406 -12.81 8.01 1.36
C ILE A 406 -12.87 9.08 0.27
N TRP A 407 -14.06 9.37 -0.22
CA TRP A 407 -14.34 10.46 -1.15
C TRP A 407 -15.08 11.57 -0.42
N VAL A 408 -14.66 12.82 -0.66
CA VAL A 408 -15.22 14.00 0.02
C VAL A 408 -15.75 14.99 -0.99
N ASN A 409 -16.99 15.43 -0.82
CA ASN A 409 -17.57 16.57 -1.52
C ASN A 409 -17.98 17.65 -0.52
N GLY A 410 -17.87 18.92 -0.89
CA GLY A 410 -18.32 20.01 -0.04
C GLY A 410 -17.68 21.36 -0.38
N PRO A 411 -18.14 22.45 0.25
CA PRO A 411 -17.74 23.82 -0.10
C PRO A 411 -16.28 24.15 0.27
N SER A 412 -15.63 23.36 1.14
CA SER A 412 -14.22 23.54 1.49
C SER A 412 -13.26 22.69 0.65
N VAL A 413 -13.76 21.88 -0.29
CA VAL A 413 -12.89 21.14 -1.22
C VAL A 413 -12.13 22.14 -2.10
N ALA A 414 -10.80 22.06 -2.06
CA ALA A 414 -9.89 23.01 -2.67
C ALA A 414 -9.96 23.00 -4.21
N HIS A 415 -9.40 24.02 -4.86
CA HIS A 415 -9.51 24.17 -6.31
C HIS A 415 -8.61 23.22 -7.12
N GLY A 416 -7.61 22.61 -6.49
CA GLY A 416 -6.64 21.75 -7.16
C GLY A 416 -5.22 22.00 -6.65
N TYR A 417 -4.25 21.56 -7.43
CA TYR A 417 -2.84 21.82 -7.21
C TYR A 417 -2.32 22.91 -8.16
N TRP A 418 -1.55 23.85 -7.60
CA TRP A 418 -0.89 24.92 -8.34
C TRP A 418 0.01 24.35 -9.43
N GLN A 419 -0.14 24.86 -10.65
CA GLN A 419 0.62 24.47 -11.85
C GLN A 419 0.67 22.96 -12.13
N ASN A 420 -0.28 22.19 -11.60
CA ASN A 420 -0.30 20.73 -11.73
C ASN A 420 -1.70 20.22 -12.10
N PRO A 421 -2.14 20.46 -13.36
CA PRO A 421 -3.47 20.04 -13.82
C PRO A 421 -3.61 18.52 -13.84
N GLU A 422 -2.53 17.77 -14.05
CA GLU A 422 -2.56 16.30 -14.05
C GLU A 422 -2.87 15.75 -12.65
N ALA A 423 -2.13 16.16 -11.63
CA ALA A 423 -2.42 15.75 -10.26
C ALA A 423 -3.79 16.24 -9.80
N THR A 424 -4.23 17.40 -10.29
CA THR A 424 -5.59 17.92 -10.01
C THR A 424 -6.64 16.99 -10.59
N ALA A 425 -6.51 16.61 -11.86
CA ALA A 425 -7.47 15.72 -12.52
C ALA A 425 -7.48 14.29 -11.94
N GLN A 426 -6.40 13.87 -11.26
CA GLN A 426 -6.33 12.58 -10.55
C GLN A 426 -7.00 12.62 -9.18
N ALA A 427 -6.78 13.69 -8.40
CA ALA A 427 -7.31 13.82 -7.05
C ALA A 427 -8.75 14.34 -7.01
N PHE A 428 -9.15 15.11 -8.01
CA PHE A 428 -10.50 15.69 -8.09
C PHE A 428 -11.25 15.10 -9.28
N VAL A 429 -12.41 14.50 -9.01
CA VAL A 429 -13.20 13.71 -9.96
C VAL A 429 -14.67 14.11 -9.90
N THR A 430 -15.44 13.68 -10.89
CA THR A 430 -16.91 13.73 -10.88
C THR A 430 -17.48 12.51 -10.13
N ARG A 431 -18.79 12.48 -9.88
CA ARG A 431 -19.43 11.33 -9.22
C ARG A 431 -19.16 10.00 -9.92
N ASP A 432 -19.10 10.01 -11.24
CA ASP A 432 -18.85 8.82 -12.09
C ASP A 432 -17.35 8.47 -12.19
N GLY A 433 -16.49 9.10 -11.38
CA GLY A 433 -15.05 8.88 -11.39
C GLY A 433 -14.33 9.47 -12.61
N VAL A 434 -15.04 10.19 -13.48
CA VAL A 434 -14.43 10.91 -14.61
C VAL A 434 -13.61 12.06 -14.06
N ARG A 435 -12.39 12.20 -14.58
CA ARG A 435 -11.45 13.27 -14.19
C ARG A 435 -12.12 14.62 -14.28
N TRP A 436 -12.07 15.39 -13.20
CA TRP A 436 -12.63 16.72 -13.19
C TRP A 436 -11.69 17.68 -13.93
N GLN A 437 -12.23 18.41 -14.90
CA GLN A 437 -11.52 19.50 -15.58
C GLN A 437 -12.26 20.80 -15.31
N ARG A 438 -11.54 21.81 -14.83
CA ARG A 438 -12.08 23.16 -14.75
C ARG A 438 -12.24 23.69 -16.17
N THR A 439 -13.48 23.84 -16.65
CA THR A 439 -13.71 24.64 -17.86
C THR A 439 -13.61 26.13 -17.50
N ASP A 440 -13.13 26.93 -18.43
CA ASP A 440 -12.73 28.32 -18.22
C ASP A 440 -13.87 29.21 -17.72
N GLY A 441 -13.65 29.85 -16.56
CA GLY A 441 -14.26 31.11 -16.09
C GLY A 441 -15.78 31.20 -15.87
N SER A 442 -16.58 30.37 -16.55
CA SER A 442 -18.05 30.46 -16.60
C SER A 442 -18.73 29.52 -15.60
N ASP A 443 -18.08 28.43 -15.20
CA ASP A 443 -18.55 27.52 -14.14
C ASP A 443 -18.47 28.14 -12.73
N ALA A 444 -17.68 29.21 -12.55
CA ALA A 444 -17.48 29.86 -11.24
C ALA A 444 -18.79 30.38 -10.63
N GLN A 445 -19.77 30.74 -11.46
CA GLN A 445 -21.09 31.20 -11.01
C GLN A 445 -22.13 30.09 -10.89
N ASN A 446 -21.84 28.87 -11.37
CA ASN A 446 -22.82 27.79 -11.42
C ASN A 446 -22.68 26.89 -10.19
N HIS A 447 -23.64 26.96 -9.26
CA HIS A 447 -23.64 26.14 -8.04
C HIS A 447 -23.61 24.63 -8.35
N ASP A 448 -24.29 24.21 -9.42
CA ASP A 448 -24.41 22.82 -9.85
C ASP A 448 -23.05 22.16 -10.20
N ALA A 449 -22.05 22.92 -10.67
CA ALA A 449 -20.74 22.38 -11.04
C ALA A 449 -19.85 22.02 -9.83
N ARG A 450 -20.14 22.57 -8.64
CA ARG A 450 -19.42 22.23 -7.39
C ARG A 450 -20.01 20.99 -6.73
N ASP A 451 -21.30 20.75 -6.92
CA ASP A 451 -22.02 19.62 -6.32
C ASP A 451 -21.57 18.28 -6.92
N ASP A 452 -21.04 18.28 -8.14
CA ASP A 452 -20.50 17.08 -8.79
C ASP A 452 -18.98 16.88 -8.53
N ARG A 453 -18.29 17.78 -7.82
CA ARG A 453 -16.84 17.68 -7.62
C ARG A 453 -16.47 16.91 -6.35
N TRP A 454 -15.89 15.72 -6.49
CA TRP A 454 -15.41 14.88 -5.41
C TRP A 454 -13.89 14.92 -5.29
N LEU A 455 -13.39 14.90 -4.06
CA LEU A 455 -11.99 14.72 -3.71
C LEU A 455 -11.75 13.24 -3.37
N ARG A 456 -10.90 12.60 -4.15
CA ARG A 456 -10.27 11.30 -3.85
C ARG A 456 -9.16 11.53 -2.83
N THR A 457 -9.41 11.17 -1.58
CA THR A 457 -8.46 11.47 -0.48
C THR A 457 -7.21 10.58 -0.52
N GLY A 458 -7.29 9.40 -1.15
CA GLY A 458 -6.28 8.35 -1.06
C GLY A 458 -6.21 7.65 0.31
N ASP A 459 -7.06 8.04 1.26
CA ASP A 459 -7.23 7.39 2.56
C ASP A 459 -8.30 6.29 2.45
N LEU A 460 -8.05 5.16 3.12
CA LEU A 460 -9.01 4.06 3.22
C LEU A 460 -9.79 4.19 4.53
N GLY A 461 -11.10 3.99 4.46
CA GLY A 461 -11.98 4.05 5.61
C GLY A 461 -13.33 3.39 5.35
N PHE A 462 -14.19 3.47 6.34
CA PHE A 462 -15.55 2.95 6.30
C PHE A 462 -16.45 3.75 7.23
N LEU A 463 -17.75 3.73 6.96
CA LEU A 463 -18.78 4.21 7.88
C LEU A 463 -19.28 3.06 8.75
N HIS A 464 -19.50 3.32 10.02
CA HIS A 464 -20.13 2.39 10.95
C HIS A 464 -20.89 3.16 12.03
N GLU A 465 -22.19 2.92 12.15
CA GLU A 465 -23.07 3.62 13.10
C GLU A 465 -23.02 5.15 12.96
N GLY A 466 -22.87 5.63 11.71
CA GLY A 466 -22.75 7.04 11.37
C GLY A 466 -21.38 7.67 11.64
N GLN A 467 -20.44 6.94 12.23
CA GLN A 467 -19.06 7.41 12.47
C GLN A 467 -18.15 7.01 11.31
N LEU A 468 -17.24 7.91 10.94
CA LEU A 468 -16.14 7.62 10.01
C LEU A 468 -14.97 6.97 10.75
N TYR A 469 -14.53 5.82 10.28
CA TYR A 469 -13.31 5.16 10.76
C TYR A 469 -12.25 5.14 9.67
N ILE A 470 -11.01 5.46 10.05
CA ILE A 470 -9.86 5.45 9.13
C ILE A 470 -9.16 4.10 9.26
N ALA A 471 -9.19 3.32 8.17
CA ALA A 471 -8.59 2.00 8.09
C ALA A 471 -7.14 2.04 7.61
N GLY A 472 -6.74 3.02 6.77
CA GLY A 472 -5.36 3.11 6.27
C GLY A 472 -5.18 4.10 5.13
N ARG A 473 -4.14 3.91 4.31
CA ARG A 473 -3.88 4.70 3.10
C ARG A 473 -3.57 3.78 1.94
N ILE A 474 -4.13 4.07 0.76
CA ILE A 474 -3.93 3.25 -0.45
C ILE A 474 -2.44 3.07 -0.75
N LYS A 475 -1.67 4.17 -0.73
CA LYS A 475 -0.24 4.14 -1.07
C LYS A 475 0.67 3.47 -0.05
N ASP A 476 0.20 3.31 1.20
CA ASP A 476 0.97 2.67 2.27
C ASP A 476 0.54 1.22 2.48
N LEU A 477 -0.57 0.80 1.87
CA LEU A 477 -1.13 -0.53 2.01
C LEU A 477 -0.14 -1.58 1.50
N ILE A 478 0.10 -2.61 2.30
CA ILE A 478 0.93 -3.75 1.91
C ILE A 478 -0.03 -4.87 1.49
N ILE A 479 0.11 -5.40 0.27
CA ILE A 479 -0.82 -6.42 -0.26
C ILE A 479 -0.08 -7.75 -0.34
N LEU A 480 -0.35 -8.64 0.61
CA LEU A 480 0.31 -9.93 0.69
C LEU A 480 -0.69 -11.03 0.36
N ARG A 481 -0.43 -11.78 -0.72
CA ARG A 481 -1.25 -12.93 -1.13
C ARG A 481 -2.74 -12.58 -1.30
N GLY A 482 -3.04 -11.35 -1.73
CA GLY A 482 -4.42 -10.86 -1.91
C GLY A 482 -5.10 -10.37 -0.63
N HIS A 483 -4.36 -10.25 0.48
CA HIS A 483 -4.86 -9.67 1.73
C HIS A 483 -4.25 -8.30 2.01
N ASN A 484 -5.08 -7.41 2.54
CA ASN A 484 -4.68 -6.08 2.95
C ASN A 484 -3.98 -6.13 4.30
N VAL A 485 -2.73 -5.67 4.36
CA VAL A 485 -1.96 -5.53 5.59
C VAL A 485 -1.71 -4.04 5.83
N TYR A 486 -2.28 -3.55 6.92
CA TYR A 486 -2.21 -2.15 7.33
C TYR A 486 -0.94 -1.90 8.17
N PRO A 487 0.02 -1.08 7.69
CA PRO A 487 1.28 -0.86 8.41
C PRO A 487 1.11 -0.39 9.85
N GLN A 488 0.12 0.48 10.12
CA GLN A 488 -0.13 1.00 11.46
C GLN A 488 -0.50 -0.07 12.49
N ASP A 489 -1.07 -1.19 12.05
CA ASP A 489 -1.46 -2.30 12.92
C ASP A 489 -0.21 -3.07 13.37
N ILE A 490 0.73 -3.29 12.45
CA ILE A 490 2.06 -3.84 12.76
C ILE A 490 2.81 -2.91 13.71
N GLU A 491 2.82 -1.60 13.41
CA GLU A 491 3.45 -0.59 14.26
C GLU A 491 2.85 -0.62 15.67
N CYS A 492 1.52 -0.74 15.79
CA CYS A 492 0.83 -0.86 17.08
C CYS A 492 1.24 -2.10 17.85
N ALA A 493 1.23 -3.27 17.20
CA ALA A 493 1.59 -4.53 17.83
C ALA A 493 3.04 -4.51 18.33
N VAL A 494 3.98 -4.03 17.50
CA VAL A 494 5.39 -3.93 17.87
C VAL A 494 5.59 -2.99 19.05
N GLU A 495 4.93 -1.83 19.08
CA GLU A 495 5.04 -0.88 20.20
C GLU A 495 4.38 -1.38 21.50
N ALA A 496 3.43 -2.31 21.39
CA ALA A 496 2.76 -2.93 22.52
C ALA A 496 3.56 -4.10 23.12
N GLU A 497 4.14 -4.95 22.27
CA GLU A 497 4.73 -6.24 22.68
C GLU A 497 6.27 -6.21 22.81
N VAL A 498 6.97 -5.33 22.08
CA VAL A 498 8.44 -5.28 22.08
C VAL A 498 8.95 -4.12 22.94
N GLU A 499 9.09 -4.35 24.25
CA GLU A 499 9.47 -3.29 25.23
C GLU A 499 10.77 -2.53 24.90
N ALA A 500 11.67 -3.16 24.17
CA ALA A 500 12.97 -2.59 23.83
C ALA A 500 12.91 -1.51 22.74
N VAL A 501 11.86 -1.50 21.91
CA VAL A 501 11.66 -0.45 20.91
C VAL A 501 11.07 0.80 21.56
N ARG A 502 11.37 1.96 20.99
CA ARG A 502 10.76 3.21 21.44
C ARG A 502 9.34 3.32 20.86
N LYS A 503 8.35 3.55 21.74
CA LYS A 503 6.97 3.85 21.33
C LYS A 503 6.91 5.10 20.45
N GLY A 504 6.00 5.13 19.48
CA GLY A 504 5.93 6.13 18.40
C GLY A 504 7.18 6.22 17.50
N ARG A 505 8.03 5.19 17.48
CA ARG A 505 9.29 5.14 16.71
C ARG A 505 9.46 3.83 15.96
N VAL A 506 8.36 3.29 15.46
CA VAL A 506 8.31 2.11 14.60
C VAL A 506 7.64 2.49 13.27
N ALA A 507 8.18 1.99 12.16
CA ALA A 507 7.57 2.11 10.83
C ALA A 507 7.51 0.75 10.15
N ALA A 508 6.32 0.36 9.70
CA ALA A 508 6.15 -0.77 8.81
C ALA A 508 6.03 -0.30 7.35
N PHE A 509 6.58 -1.07 6.41
CA PHE A 509 6.56 -0.73 4.99
C PHE A 509 6.69 -2.00 4.13
N ALA A 510 6.18 -1.95 2.90
CA ALA A 510 6.36 -3.03 1.93
C ALA A 510 7.83 -3.12 1.50
N VAL A 511 8.34 -4.35 1.39
CA VAL A 511 9.64 -4.66 0.80
C VAL A 511 9.47 -5.66 -0.33
N THR A 512 10.34 -5.59 -1.33
CA THR A 512 10.41 -6.61 -2.38
C THR A 512 11.51 -7.60 -1.99
N THR A 513 11.16 -8.87 -1.88
CA THR A 513 12.13 -9.94 -1.62
C THR A 513 13.02 -10.19 -2.83
N PRO A 514 14.20 -10.82 -2.68
CA PRO A 514 15.09 -11.12 -3.80
C PRO A 514 14.41 -11.93 -4.92
N GLU A 515 13.37 -12.70 -4.59
CA GLU A 515 12.58 -13.51 -5.52
C GLU A 515 11.48 -12.70 -6.25
N GLY A 516 11.36 -11.40 -5.97
CA GLY A 516 10.37 -10.51 -6.56
C GLY A 516 8.99 -10.56 -5.89
N ALA A 517 8.85 -11.21 -4.73
CA ALA A 517 7.60 -11.20 -3.97
C ALA A 517 7.51 -9.97 -3.05
N GLU A 518 6.29 -9.54 -2.70
CA GLU A 518 6.10 -8.54 -1.64
C GLU A 518 6.26 -9.19 -0.25
N GLY A 519 6.84 -8.44 0.68
CA GLY A 519 7.05 -8.81 2.07
C GLY A 519 6.98 -7.61 3.00
N ILE A 520 7.25 -7.85 4.29
CA ILE A 520 7.13 -6.84 5.35
C ILE A 520 8.49 -6.37 5.82
N GLY A 521 8.72 -5.06 5.80
CA GLY A 521 9.83 -4.40 6.47
C GLY A 521 9.36 -3.65 7.71
N VAL A 522 10.14 -3.72 8.80
CA VAL A 522 9.94 -2.92 10.02
C VAL A 522 11.23 -2.16 10.35
N ALA A 523 11.13 -0.85 10.52
CA ALA A 523 12.19 -0.01 11.06
C ALA A 523 11.83 0.47 12.47
N ALA A 524 12.67 0.22 13.46
CA ALA A 524 12.40 0.54 14.86
C ALA A 524 13.59 1.23 15.53
N GLU A 525 13.37 2.38 16.17
CA GLU A 525 14.43 3.01 16.98
C GLU A 525 14.60 2.30 18.33
N VAL A 526 15.85 2.00 18.67
CA VAL A 526 16.23 1.40 19.94
C VAL A 526 17.11 2.37 20.73
N SER A 527 16.84 2.54 22.03
CA SER A 527 17.66 3.44 22.85
C SER A 527 19.09 2.92 23.02
N ARG A 528 20.10 3.80 23.11
CA ARG A 528 21.50 3.40 23.37
C ARG A 528 21.69 2.57 24.64
N GLY A 529 20.80 2.74 25.64
CA GLY A 529 20.81 1.90 26.84
C GLY A 529 20.34 0.48 26.52
N MET A 530 19.25 0.36 25.77
CA MET A 530 18.67 -0.92 25.39
C MET A 530 19.52 -1.68 24.37
N GLN A 531 20.16 -0.98 23.42
CA GLN A 531 21.15 -1.55 22.49
C GLN A 531 22.28 -2.33 23.20
N LYS A 532 22.62 -1.96 24.44
CA LYS A 532 23.64 -2.65 25.25
C LYS A 532 23.09 -3.81 26.08
N LEU A 533 21.79 -3.80 26.37
CA LEU A 533 21.13 -4.75 27.26
C LEU A 533 20.54 -5.93 26.49
N VAL A 534 20.03 -5.68 25.28
CA VAL A 534 19.37 -6.69 24.44
C VAL A 534 20.15 -6.85 23.14
N PRO A 535 20.70 -8.04 22.85
CA PRO A 535 21.35 -8.32 21.57
C PRO A 535 20.41 -8.08 20.38
N ALA A 536 20.97 -7.67 19.24
CA ALA A 536 20.21 -7.38 18.03
C ALA A 536 19.39 -8.60 17.57
N GLU A 537 19.96 -9.80 17.71
CA GLU A 537 19.34 -11.08 17.37
C GLU A 537 18.04 -11.29 18.15
N LYS A 538 18.05 -11.02 19.46
CA LYS A 538 16.88 -11.16 20.32
C LYS A 538 15.79 -10.14 20.00
N LEU A 539 16.18 -8.94 19.57
CA LEU A 539 15.23 -7.93 19.12
C LEU A 539 14.58 -8.31 17.79
N VAL A 540 15.36 -8.84 16.84
CA VAL A 540 14.83 -9.32 15.56
C VAL A 540 13.90 -10.53 15.75
N GLU A 541 14.24 -11.46 16.65
CA GLU A 541 13.34 -12.57 17.03
C GLU A 541 12.01 -12.04 17.57
N ALA A 542 12.04 -11.11 18.53
CA ALA A 542 10.84 -10.51 19.11
C ALA A 542 10.01 -9.75 18.07
N LEU A 543 10.65 -8.98 17.19
CA LEU A 543 9.98 -8.29 16.08
C LEU A 543 9.32 -9.29 15.13
N SER A 544 10.02 -10.37 14.78
CA SER A 544 9.51 -11.40 13.85
C SER A 544 8.32 -12.15 14.44
N GLU A 545 8.37 -12.50 15.73
CA GLU A 545 7.26 -13.11 16.44
C GLU A 545 6.05 -12.17 16.52
N THR A 546 6.28 -10.90 16.85
CA THR A 546 5.22 -9.89 16.95
C THR A 546 4.56 -9.63 15.60
N VAL A 547 5.33 -9.43 14.53
CA VAL A 547 4.81 -9.24 13.17
C VAL A 547 4.07 -10.50 12.70
N GLY A 548 4.65 -11.68 12.92
CA GLY A 548 4.01 -12.95 12.58
C GLY A 548 2.69 -13.17 13.31
N SER A 549 2.59 -12.76 14.58
CA SER A 549 1.35 -12.80 15.36
C SER A 549 0.33 -11.77 14.83
N ALA A 550 0.78 -10.53 14.59
CA ALA A 550 -0.07 -9.42 14.21
C ALA A 550 -0.67 -9.59 12.82
N CYS A 551 0.08 -9.99 11.79
CA CYS A 551 -0.41 -10.04 10.42
C CYS A 551 -0.35 -11.43 9.76
N ARG A 552 0.05 -12.48 10.51
CA ARG A 552 0.16 -13.86 10.00
C ARG A 552 1.11 -14.03 8.81
N GLU A 553 2.03 -13.08 8.63
CA GLU A 553 3.05 -13.07 7.58
C GLU A 553 4.44 -12.86 8.20
N PRO A 554 5.50 -13.46 7.64
CA PRO A 554 6.83 -13.36 8.21
C PRO A 554 7.43 -11.97 8.01
N LEU A 555 8.16 -11.49 9.01
CA LEU A 555 9.01 -10.32 8.87
C LEU A 555 10.13 -10.61 7.87
N SER A 556 10.21 -9.81 6.81
CA SER A 556 11.21 -9.96 5.75
C SER A 556 12.44 -9.09 6.00
N VAL A 557 12.25 -7.89 6.55
CA VAL A 557 13.33 -6.95 6.88
C VAL A 557 13.10 -6.32 8.25
N ALA A 558 14.11 -6.32 9.12
CA ALA A 558 14.14 -5.62 10.39
C ALA A 558 15.32 -4.63 10.42
N LEU A 559 15.01 -3.34 10.55
CA LEU A 559 16.00 -2.26 10.66
C LEU A 559 16.01 -1.75 12.10
N LEU A 560 17.07 -2.07 12.85
CA LEU A 560 17.26 -1.58 14.20
C LEU A 560 18.01 -0.25 14.16
N LEU A 561 17.26 0.85 14.29
CA LEU A 561 17.75 2.20 14.11
C LEU A 561 18.37 2.78 15.38
N ASN A 562 19.40 3.61 15.20
CA ASN A 562 19.93 4.45 16.26
C ASN A 562 18.90 5.52 16.67
N PRO A 563 18.97 6.07 17.91
CA PRO A 563 18.10 7.16 18.34
C PRO A 563 18.14 8.37 17.38
N GLY A 564 16.98 8.74 16.84
CA GLY A 564 16.85 9.82 15.85
C GLY A 564 17.07 9.39 14.40
N GLY A 565 17.30 8.09 14.14
CA GLY A 565 17.50 7.55 12.80
C GLY A 565 16.22 7.32 12.00
N LEU A 566 15.03 7.36 12.63
CA LEU A 566 13.76 7.10 11.95
C LEU A 566 13.28 8.34 11.16
N PRO A 567 13.06 8.23 9.84
CA PRO A 567 12.53 9.31 9.02
C PRO A 567 11.18 9.82 9.51
N LYS A 568 11.10 11.14 9.72
CA LYS A 568 9.89 11.86 10.15
C LYS A 568 9.76 13.20 9.43
N THR A 569 8.52 13.65 9.27
CA THR A 569 8.21 15.00 8.79
C THR A 569 8.63 16.06 9.82
N SER A 570 8.69 17.33 9.41
CA SER A 570 8.91 18.46 10.34
C SER A 570 7.82 18.58 11.42
N SER A 571 6.61 18.08 11.13
CA SER A 571 5.53 17.95 12.11
C SER A 571 5.64 16.72 13.02
N GLY A 572 6.65 15.86 12.86
CA GLY A 572 6.85 14.67 13.70
C GLY A 572 6.16 13.39 13.23
N LYS A 573 5.35 13.45 12.15
CA LYS A 573 4.68 12.28 11.54
C LYS A 573 5.70 11.31 10.92
N LEU A 574 5.42 10.02 11.03
CA LEU A 574 6.20 8.94 10.44
C LEU A 574 6.26 9.01 8.91
N GLN A 575 7.41 8.70 8.30
CA GLN A 575 7.55 8.60 6.84
C GLN A 575 7.92 7.16 6.39
N ARG A 576 6.91 6.31 6.20
CA ARG A 576 7.07 4.91 5.75
C ARG A 576 7.80 4.79 4.41
N SER A 577 7.42 5.62 3.44
CA SER A 577 8.07 5.63 2.12
C SER A 577 9.54 6.02 2.20
N ALA A 578 9.91 6.93 3.11
CA ALA A 578 11.31 7.31 3.33
C ALA A 578 12.09 6.20 4.05
N CYS A 579 11.43 5.40 4.91
CA CYS A 579 12.03 4.19 5.47
C CYS A 579 12.30 3.16 4.36
N ARG A 580 11.33 2.92 3.46
CA ARG A 580 11.50 2.03 2.31
C ARG A 580 12.62 2.49 1.37
N GLN A 581 12.61 3.75 0.96
CA GLN A 581 13.67 4.32 0.10
C GLN A 581 15.03 4.30 0.79
N GLY A 582 15.06 4.61 2.09
CA GLY A 582 16.28 4.58 2.89
C GLY A 582 16.85 3.17 3.05
N TRP A 583 15.99 2.16 3.12
CA TRP A 583 16.35 0.74 3.04
C TRP A 583 16.95 0.40 1.68
N GLU A 584 16.24 0.67 0.59
CA GLU A 584 16.66 0.40 -0.79
C GLU A 584 17.99 1.09 -1.13
N ALA A 585 18.21 2.29 -0.59
CA ALA A 585 19.44 3.06 -0.78
C ALA A 585 20.55 2.78 0.25
N GLY A 586 20.27 1.98 1.29
CA GLY A 586 21.22 1.72 2.39
C GLY A 586 21.64 2.98 3.17
N SER A 587 20.75 3.98 3.29
CA SER A 587 21.08 5.31 3.83
C SER A 587 20.59 5.56 5.26
N LEU A 588 19.85 4.61 5.85
CA LEU A 588 19.33 4.72 7.22
C LEU A 588 20.40 4.50 8.28
N ASP A 589 20.33 5.26 9.37
CA ASP A 589 21.22 5.13 10.54
C ASP A 589 20.79 3.93 11.41
N ALA A 590 21.08 2.72 10.91
CA ALA A 590 20.84 1.45 11.59
C ALA A 590 22.11 0.94 12.25
N TYR A 591 22.01 0.50 13.52
CA TYR A 591 23.12 -0.20 14.19
C TYR A 591 23.11 -1.69 13.90
N ALA A 592 21.98 -2.25 13.49
CA ALA A 592 21.86 -3.61 12.99
C ALA A 592 20.73 -3.72 11.96
N ILE A 593 20.94 -4.57 10.96
CA ILE A 593 20.00 -4.84 9.87
C ILE A 593 19.90 -6.35 9.71
N HIS A 594 18.67 -6.87 9.79
CA HIS A 594 18.34 -8.22 9.41
C HIS A 594 17.42 -8.20 8.20
N ALA A 595 17.77 -8.92 7.15
CA ALA A 595 17.00 -8.97 5.92
C ALA A 595 17.02 -10.39 5.36
N PHE A 596 15.85 -10.86 4.94
CA PHE A 596 15.65 -12.14 4.25
C PHE A 596 16.27 -13.34 4.99
N GLY A 597 16.21 -13.31 6.32
CA GLY A 597 16.74 -14.38 7.18
C GLY A 597 18.14 -14.14 7.74
N ASP A 598 18.87 -13.14 7.24
CA ASP A 598 20.28 -12.91 7.57
C ASP A 598 20.57 -11.51 8.12
N PHE A 599 21.53 -11.42 9.05
CA PHE A 599 22.10 -10.13 9.45
C PHE A 599 23.00 -9.58 8.35
N VAL A 600 22.57 -8.49 7.74
CA VAL A 600 23.33 -7.73 6.73
C VAL A 600 24.37 -6.84 7.41
N SER A 601 24.07 -6.32 8.62
CA SER A 601 25.00 -5.53 9.42
C SER A 601 24.66 -5.61 10.92
N GLY A 602 25.65 -5.40 11.79
CA GLY A 602 25.44 -5.22 13.24
C GLY A 602 25.06 -6.46 14.06
N GLY A 603 24.95 -7.64 13.45
CA GLY A 603 24.87 -8.92 14.15
C GLY A 603 26.25 -9.37 14.66
N SER A 604 26.29 -10.34 15.56
CA SER A 604 27.51 -10.81 16.24
C SER A 604 28.64 -11.41 15.36
N ASP A 605 28.55 -11.30 14.03
CA ASP A 605 29.55 -11.77 13.04
C ASP A 605 30.30 -10.63 12.29
N GLY A 606 30.18 -9.38 12.73
CA GLY A 606 30.59 -8.20 11.93
C GLY A 606 31.69 -7.30 12.50
N ASP A 607 32.77 -7.84 13.08
CA ASP A 607 34.01 -7.07 13.32
C ASP A 607 35.17 -7.74 12.57
N ALA A 608 35.21 -7.53 11.26
CA ALA A 608 36.25 -8.04 10.37
C ALA A 608 36.90 -6.90 9.55
N SER A 609 37.62 -6.02 10.24
CA SER A 609 38.79 -5.37 9.64
C SER A 609 40.05 -5.77 10.42
N GLY A 610 40.82 -6.70 9.85
CA GLY A 610 42.26 -6.82 10.11
C GLY A 610 42.71 -7.81 11.18
N GLY A 611 42.75 -9.09 10.83
CA GLY A 611 43.95 -9.92 11.00
C GLY A 611 44.27 -10.55 12.37
N LYS A 612 44.38 -11.89 12.32
CA LYS A 612 45.11 -12.84 13.19
C LYS A 612 44.35 -13.45 14.39
N SER A 613 43.70 -14.56 14.07
CA SER A 613 43.78 -15.87 14.74
C SER A 613 43.75 -15.91 16.27
N SER A 614 42.62 -16.41 16.78
CA SER A 614 42.64 -17.47 17.78
C SER A 614 41.40 -18.36 17.62
N GLN A 615 41.62 -19.60 17.23
CA GLN A 615 40.64 -20.68 17.21
C GLN A 615 40.06 -20.95 18.60
N SER A 616 38.75 -21.21 18.67
CA SER A 616 38.20 -22.33 19.45
C SER A 616 36.83 -22.73 18.88
N THR A 617 36.81 -23.93 18.34
CA THR A 617 35.80 -24.73 17.63
C THR A 617 34.51 -25.05 18.40
N ALA A 618 33.36 -25.03 17.70
CA ALA A 618 32.31 -26.05 17.68
C ALA A 618 31.15 -25.61 16.75
N GLU A 619 30.76 -26.25 15.65
CA GLU A 619 31.27 -27.37 14.86
C GLU A 619 30.94 -27.04 13.39
N ALA A 620 31.93 -27.13 12.50
CA ALA A 620 31.69 -27.04 11.07
C ALA A 620 30.94 -28.31 10.65
N GLY A 621 29.74 -28.16 10.08
CA GLY A 621 29.02 -29.29 9.52
C GLY A 621 29.83 -30.04 8.47
N SER A 622 29.55 -31.33 8.27
CA SER A 622 30.27 -32.17 7.32
C SER A 622 30.25 -31.57 5.90
N GLU A 623 31.20 -31.92 5.03
CA GLU A 623 31.18 -31.46 3.62
C GLU A 623 29.84 -31.79 2.95
N THR A 624 29.24 -32.93 3.32
CA THR A 624 27.91 -33.34 2.88
C THR A 624 26.83 -32.37 3.36
N GLU A 625 26.87 -31.95 4.63
CA GLU A 625 25.91 -30.96 5.18
C GLU A 625 25.99 -29.62 4.45
N GLN A 626 27.19 -29.13 4.18
CA GLN A 626 27.37 -27.83 3.51
C GLN A 626 26.90 -27.86 2.06
N ALA A 627 27.21 -28.94 1.34
CA ALA A 627 26.75 -29.11 -0.04
C ALA A 627 25.23 -29.38 -0.10
N LEU A 628 24.67 -30.14 0.84
CA LEU A 628 23.24 -30.40 0.89
C LEU A 628 22.44 -29.15 1.26
N ALA A 629 22.94 -28.32 2.19
CA ALA A 629 22.31 -27.05 2.54
C ALA A 629 22.12 -26.16 1.30
N LYS A 630 23.15 -26.08 0.43
CA LYS A 630 23.06 -25.33 -0.82
C LYS A 630 21.97 -25.89 -1.75
N LEU A 631 21.95 -27.19 -1.98
CA LEU A 631 20.94 -27.82 -2.85
C LEU A 631 19.53 -27.68 -2.27
N TRP A 632 19.40 -27.82 -0.95
CA TRP A 632 18.15 -27.67 -0.21
C TRP A 632 17.57 -26.26 -0.35
N CYS A 633 18.41 -25.24 -0.19
CA CYS A 633 17.99 -23.85 -0.34
C CYS A 633 17.64 -23.49 -1.79
N GLN A 634 18.46 -23.90 -2.75
CA GLN A 634 18.17 -23.66 -4.18
C GLN A 634 16.84 -24.26 -4.66
N VAL A 635 16.37 -25.31 -4.00
CA VAL A 635 15.11 -25.99 -4.35
C VAL A 635 13.90 -25.36 -3.64
N LEU A 636 14.12 -24.71 -2.50
CA LEU A 636 13.09 -23.95 -1.80
C LEU A 636 12.98 -22.49 -2.30
N GLY A 637 13.87 -22.07 -3.21
CA GLY A 637 13.96 -20.71 -3.78
C GLY A 637 15.13 -19.92 -3.18
N ASP A 638 15.76 -19.05 -3.97
CA ASP A 638 17.06 -18.39 -3.72
C ASP A 638 17.09 -17.33 -2.58
N GLY A 639 16.21 -17.44 -1.59
CA GLY A 639 16.08 -16.51 -0.44
C GLY A 639 16.51 -17.06 0.91
N LYS A 640 17.24 -18.18 0.96
CA LYS A 640 17.63 -18.85 2.21
C LYS A 640 19.11 -19.24 2.15
N GLU A 641 20.05 -18.33 2.36
CA GLU A 641 21.48 -18.68 2.27
C GLU A 641 22.15 -19.16 3.58
N LYS A 642 21.46 -19.19 4.73
CA LYS A 642 22.05 -19.67 6.00
C LYS A 642 21.78 -21.15 6.35
N PRO A 643 22.68 -21.77 7.14
CA PRO A 643 22.68 -23.21 7.38
C PRO A 643 21.43 -23.61 8.17
N LEU A 644 20.67 -24.51 7.57
CA LEU A 644 19.57 -25.19 8.24
C LEU A 644 20.17 -26.02 9.38
N GLY A 645 19.71 -25.78 10.61
CA GLY A 645 20.00 -26.71 11.70
C GLY A 645 19.54 -28.12 11.31
N ARG A 646 20.19 -29.16 11.82
CA ARG A 646 19.84 -30.55 11.50
C ARG A 646 18.36 -30.90 11.75
N ASP A 647 17.65 -30.12 12.56
CA ASP A 647 16.21 -30.28 12.82
C ASP A 647 15.27 -29.59 11.81
N ALA A 648 15.80 -28.84 10.84
CA ALA A 648 14.98 -28.12 9.87
C ALA A 648 14.14 -29.08 9.01
N HIS A 649 12.84 -28.84 8.94
CA HIS A 649 11.89 -29.76 8.29
C HIS A 649 11.51 -29.27 6.89
N PHE A 650 11.76 -30.07 5.86
CA PHE A 650 11.63 -29.73 4.43
C PHE A 650 10.29 -29.07 4.09
N PHE A 651 9.18 -29.70 4.50
CA PHE A 651 7.83 -29.18 4.22
C PHE A 651 7.42 -27.99 5.09
N ALA A 652 7.99 -27.85 6.30
CA ALA A 652 7.72 -26.70 7.16
C ALA A 652 8.47 -25.46 6.67
N SER A 653 9.60 -25.67 5.99
CA SER A 653 10.42 -24.65 5.36
C SER A 653 9.89 -24.21 3.98
N GLY A 654 8.65 -24.54 3.62
CA GLY A 654 8.03 -24.17 2.33
C GLY A 654 8.20 -25.19 1.21
N GLY A 655 8.80 -26.35 1.49
CA GLY A 655 8.92 -27.43 0.52
C GLY A 655 7.57 -28.06 0.20
N ASN A 656 7.38 -28.45 -1.06
CA ASN A 656 6.23 -29.21 -1.54
C ASN A 656 6.71 -30.50 -2.26
N SER A 657 5.78 -31.30 -2.77
CA SER A 657 6.12 -32.56 -3.45
C SER A 657 7.02 -32.37 -4.67
N LEU A 658 6.88 -31.25 -5.39
CA LEU A 658 7.74 -30.94 -6.54
C LEU A 658 9.14 -30.54 -6.09
N ALA A 659 9.24 -29.68 -5.08
CA ALA A 659 10.51 -29.33 -4.45
C ALA A 659 11.21 -30.59 -3.92
N ALA A 660 10.50 -31.55 -3.33
CA ALA A 660 11.11 -32.81 -2.88
C ALA A 660 11.73 -33.62 -4.04
N VAL A 661 11.06 -33.65 -5.21
CA VAL A 661 11.60 -34.28 -6.42
C VAL A 661 12.84 -33.55 -6.92
N GLN A 662 12.80 -32.22 -6.99
CA GLN A 662 13.93 -31.40 -7.42
C GLN A 662 15.15 -31.57 -6.49
N LEU A 663 14.92 -31.62 -5.17
CA LEU A 663 15.97 -31.85 -4.18
C LEU A 663 16.60 -33.22 -4.36
N ALA A 664 15.79 -34.27 -4.49
CA ALA A 664 16.30 -35.63 -4.71
C ALA A 664 17.12 -35.74 -6.01
N SER A 665 16.64 -35.13 -7.10
CA SER A 665 17.39 -35.09 -8.38
C SER A 665 18.73 -34.39 -8.22
N ARG A 666 18.76 -33.22 -7.59
CA ARG A 666 20.02 -32.47 -7.39
C ARG A 666 21.00 -33.20 -6.48
N ILE A 667 20.52 -33.91 -5.45
CA ILE A 667 21.36 -34.77 -4.61
C ILE A 667 21.96 -35.91 -5.46
N SER A 668 21.14 -36.57 -6.28
CA SER A 668 21.62 -37.61 -7.18
C SER A 668 22.69 -37.12 -8.15
N ASP A 669 22.49 -35.94 -8.75
CA ASP A 669 23.45 -35.34 -9.69
C ASP A 669 24.74 -34.90 -9.00
N HIS A 670 24.65 -34.27 -7.82
CA HIS A 670 25.80 -33.71 -7.12
C HIS A 670 26.78 -34.77 -6.59
N TRP A 671 26.25 -35.87 -6.05
CA TRP A 671 27.08 -36.93 -5.45
C TRP A 671 27.18 -38.21 -6.28
N ALA A 672 26.53 -38.27 -7.46
CA ALA A 672 26.45 -39.47 -8.28
C ALA A 672 25.95 -40.71 -7.50
N ILE A 673 24.90 -40.51 -6.68
CA ILE A 673 24.24 -41.55 -5.87
C ILE A 673 22.76 -41.68 -6.23
N ASP A 674 22.16 -42.83 -5.92
CA ASP A 674 20.76 -43.12 -6.24
C ASP A 674 20.00 -42.62 -5.02
N PHE A 675 19.39 -41.45 -5.13
CA PHE A 675 18.72 -40.80 -4.02
C PHE A 675 17.22 -40.70 -4.34
N PRO A 676 16.39 -41.63 -3.83
CA PRO A 676 14.98 -41.65 -4.19
C PRO A 676 14.25 -40.49 -3.54
N THR A 677 13.30 -39.85 -4.24
CA THR A 677 12.44 -38.79 -3.67
C THR A 677 11.76 -39.21 -2.37
N ARG A 678 11.42 -40.50 -2.24
CA ARG A 678 10.87 -41.09 -1.01
C ARG A 678 11.72 -40.82 0.23
N ALA A 679 13.05 -40.78 0.09
CA ALA A 679 13.95 -40.49 1.22
C ALA A 679 13.72 -39.09 1.82
N VAL A 680 13.46 -38.08 0.98
CA VAL A 680 13.09 -36.72 1.44
C VAL A 680 11.70 -36.72 2.08
N MET A 681 10.77 -37.53 1.58
CA MET A 681 9.39 -37.55 2.07
C MET A 681 9.22 -38.31 3.39
N GLU A 682 9.90 -39.45 3.56
CA GLU A 682 9.83 -40.29 4.77
C GLU A 682 10.66 -39.73 5.92
N LYS A 683 11.75 -39.03 5.60
CA LYS A 683 12.67 -38.44 6.57
C LYS A 683 12.93 -36.97 6.23
N PRO A 684 11.95 -36.09 6.47
CA PRO A 684 11.97 -34.73 5.95
C PRO A 684 12.86 -33.75 6.74
N ARG A 685 13.60 -34.18 7.77
CA ARG A 685 14.52 -33.28 8.47
C ARG A 685 15.86 -33.21 7.74
N PHE A 686 16.48 -32.04 7.76
CA PHE A 686 17.76 -31.78 7.13
C PHE A 686 18.82 -32.81 7.55
N GLY A 687 18.97 -33.05 8.86
CA GLY A 687 19.91 -34.02 9.41
C GLY A 687 19.63 -35.46 8.99
N ASP A 688 18.36 -35.85 8.81
CA ASP A 688 18.04 -37.20 8.37
C ASP A 688 18.41 -37.44 6.90
N VAL A 689 18.28 -36.39 6.07
CA VAL A 689 18.68 -36.43 4.66
C VAL A 689 20.21 -36.42 4.54
N VAL A 690 20.91 -35.63 5.37
CA VAL A 690 22.37 -35.69 5.51
C VAL A 690 22.81 -37.12 5.82
N ASP A 691 22.24 -37.72 6.87
CA ASP A 691 22.60 -39.08 7.30
C ASP A 691 22.33 -40.11 6.21
N GLU A 692 21.25 -39.94 5.44
CA GLU A 692 20.93 -40.84 4.32
C GLU A 692 21.87 -40.67 3.14
N VAL A 693 22.31 -39.45 2.81
CA VAL A 693 23.35 -39.19 1.80
C VAL A 693 24.67 -39.80 2.24
N GLU A 694 25.11 -39.55 3.48
CA GLU A 694 26.36 -40.08 4.03
C GLU A 694 26.34 -41.61 4.11
N ARG A 695 25.22 -42.21 4.52
CA ARG A 695 25.04 -43.67 4.54
C ARG A 695 25.19 -44.28 3.14
N ARG A 696 24.67 -43.62 2.11
CA ARG A 696 24.78 -44.07 0.71
C ARG A 696 26.20 -43.86 0.16
N LEU A 697 26.88 -42.78 0.54
CA LEU A 697 28.30 -42.55 0.22
C LEU A 697 29.22 -43.58 0.91
N ALA A 698 28.90 -43.99 2.14
CA ALA A 698 29.70 -44.94 2.94
C ALA A 698 29.50 -46.42 2.55
N THR A 699 28.51 -46.73 1.71
CA THR A 699 28.25 -48.10 1.26
C THR A 699 28.97 -48.33 -0.08
N PRO A 700 30.00 -49.19 -0.16
CA PRO A 700 30.67 -49.50 -1.41
C PRO A 700 29.67 -50.10 -2.40
N LEU A 701 29.59 -49.51 -3.58
CA LEU A 701 28.68 -49.91 -4.65
C LEU A 701 28.93 -51.36 -5.08
N ALA A 702 28.20 -52.30 -4.49
CA ALA A 702 27.64 -53.38 -5.27
C ALA A 702 26.50 -52.75 -6.08
N SER A 703 26.82 -52.41 -7.34
CA SER A 703 25.92 -51.88 -8.38
C SER A 703 25.30 -50.50 -8.14
N TYR A 704 26.05 -49.44 -8.46
CA TYR A 704 25.44 -48.26 -9.07
C TYR A 704 25.12 -48.63 -10.51
N GLN A 705 23.87 -49.03 -10.76
CA GLN A 705 23.36 -49.18 -12.12
C GLN A 705 22.24 -48.18 -12.45
N GLY A 706 21.84 -47.33 -11.50
CA GLY A 706 20.80 -46.32 -11.73
C GLY A 706 21.39 -44.91 -11.71
N GLY A 707 21.48 -44.26 -12.88
CA GLY A 707 21.72 -42.81 -12.92
C GLY A 707 22.31 -42.21 -14.21
N ALA A 708 22.89 -43.00 -15.12
CA ALA A 708 23.36 -42.46 -16.41
C ALA A 708 23.52 -43.52 -17.51
N GLN A 709 22.53 -44.43 -17.71
CA GLN A 709 22.53 -45.23 -18.94
C GLN A 709 21.88 -44.52 -20.14
N ASN A 710 21.17 -43.40 -19.92
CA ASN A 710 20.53 -42.66 -20.99
C ASN A 710 20.43 -41.16 -20.63
N PRO A 711 21.43 -40.32 -20.95
CA PRO A 711 21.33 -38.88 -20.73
C PRO A 711 20.25 -38.25 -21.63
N LEU A 712 19.55 -37.23 -21.13
CA LEU A 712 18.62 -36.44 -21.93
C LEU A 712 19.43 -35.52 -22.86
N ILE A 713 19.43 -35.84 -24.15
CA ILE A 713 20.18 -35.12 -25.18
C ILE A 713 19.27 -34.70 -26.33
N PRO A 714 19.59 -33.61 -27.05
CA PRO A 714 18.86 -33.26 -28.26
C PRO A 714 18.93 -34.36 -29.31
N ILE A 715 17.81 -34.69 -29.93
CA ILE A 715 17.71 -35.67 -31.02
C ILE A 715 17.49 -34.99 -32.38
N SER A 716 17.75 -35.73 -33.47
CA SER A 716 17.51 -35.22 -34.83
C SER A 716 16.01 -35.07 -35.09
N ARG A 717 15.58 -33.88 -35.55
CA ARG A 717 14.19 -33.60 -35.98
C ARG A 717 13.85 -34.24 -37.32
N HIS A 718 14.83 -34.81 -38.02
CA HIS A 718 14.65 -35.53 -39.30
C HIS A 718 14.39 -37.03 -39.12
N ALA A 719 14.42 -37.54 -37.89
CA ALA A 719 14.02 -38.91 -37.57
C ALA A 719 12.53 -38.95 -37.21
N GLU A 720 11.94 -40.15 -37.22
CA GLU A 720 10.60 -40.35 -36.67
C GLU A 720 10.61 -40.05 -35.16
N LEU A 721 9.82 -39.06 -34.73
CA LEU A 721 9.83 -38.58 -33.35
C LEU A 721 8.75 -39.31 -32.54
N PRO A 722 9.11 -39.95 -31.41
CA PRO A 722 8.15 -40.68 -30.61
C PRO A 722 7.30 -39.72 -29.76
N LEU A 723 6.14 -40.21 -29.33
CA LEU A 723 5.31 -39.56 -28.31
C LEU A 723 5.68 -40.07 -26.93
N ALA A 724 5.69 -39.16 -25.95
CA ALA A 724 5.74 -39.58 -24.55
C ALA A 724 4.48 -40.40 -24.19
N PRO A 725 4.52 -41.32 -23.21
CA PRO A 725 3.36 -42.14 -22.83
C PRO A 725 2.08 -41.34 -22.55
N VAL A 726 2.20 -40.15 -21.95
CA VAL A 726 1.07 -39.25 -21.71
C VAL A 726 0.48 -38.70 -23.01
N GLN A 727 1.31 -38.37 -23.99
CA GLN A 727 0.87 -37.92 -25.31
C GLN A 727 0.22 -39.08 -26.08
N ARG A 728 0.78 -40.29 -26.03
CA ARG A 728 0.15 -41.50 -26.62
C ARG A 728 -1.24 -41.75 -26.04
N ARG A 729 -1.39 -41.60 -24.72
CA ARG A 729 -2.70 -41.70 -24.05
C ARG A 729 -3.68 -40.67 -24.60
N LEU A 730 -3.29 -39.39 -24.66
CA LEU A 730 -4.17 -38.31 -25.14
C LEU A 730 -4.53 -38.48 -26.61
N TRP A 731 -3.58 -38.90 -27.45
CA TRP A 731 -3.83 -39.25 -28.85
C TRP A 731 -4.84 -40.40 -28.97
N LEU A 732 -4.68 -41.47 -28.19
CA LEU A 732 -5.64 -42.58 -28.20
C LEU A 732 -7.03 -42.13 -27.73
N VAL A 733 -7.11 -41.29 -26.69
CA VAL A 733 -8.37 -40.74 -26.20
C VAL A 733 -9.04 -39.88 -27.26
N ASP A 734 -8.29 -39.03 -27.96
CA ASP A 734 -8.81 -38.24 -29.10
C ASP A 734 -9.30 -39.15 -30.23
N ARG A 735 -8.58 -40.22 -30.58
CA ARG A 735 -9.01 -41.20 -31.58
C ARG A 735 -10.28 -41.93 -31.18
N LEU A 736 -10.43 -42.31 -29.90
CA LEU A 736 -11.68 -42.90 -29.41
C LEU A 736 -12.83 -41.87 -29.41
N ALA A 737 -12.53 -40.60 -29.12
CA ALA A 737 -13.49 -39.49 -29.17
C ALA A 737 -13.82 -39.04 -30.61
N SER A 738 -12.98 -39.34 -31.60
CA SER A 738 -13.21 -38.99 -33.01
C SER A 738 -14.43 -39.70 -33.61
N GLN A 739 -14.92 -40.76 -32.96
CA GLN A 739 -16.19 -41.44 -33.29
C GLN A 739 -17.40 -40.86 -32.53
N ALA A 740 -17.18 -39.83 -31.71
CA ALA A 740 -18.17 -39.06 -30.95
C ALA A 740 -18.31 -37.63 -31.51
N GLY A 741 -19.07 -36.75 -30.82
CA GLY A 741 -19.32 -35.38 -31.27
C GLY A 741 -18.15 -34.43 -30.96
N ASP A 742 -18.26 -33.19 -31.46
CA ASP A 742 -17.23 -32.15 -31.28
C ASP A 742 -16.94 -31.85 -29.80
N ARG A 743 -17.96 -31.93 -28.95
CA ARG A 743 -17.80 -31.71 -27.50
C ARG A 743 -16.89 -32.75 -26.85
N GLU A 744 -17.00 -34.01 -27.26
CA GLU A 744 -16.14 -35.09 -26.77
C GLU A 744 -14.70 -34.91 -27.25
N ARG A 745 -14.51 -34.42 -28.48
CA ARG A 745 -13.18 -34.10 -29.03
C ARG A 745 -12.53 -32.88 -28.38
N ALA A 746 -13.32 -31.91 -27.91
CA ALA A 746 -12.83 -30.73 -27.21
C ALA A 746 -12.60 -30.93 -25.70
N ALA A 747 -12.84 -32.14 -25.16
CA ALA A 747 -12.77 -32.40 -23.72
C ALA A 747 -11.38 -32.16 -23.09
N TYR A 748 -10.32 -32.14 -23.92
CA TYR A 748 -8.93 -31.86 -23.52
C TYR A 748 -8.40 -30.51 -24.01
N ASN A 749 -9.29 -29.61 -24.43
CA ASN A 749 -8.93 -28.22 -24.62
C ASN A 749 -8.72 -27.53 -23.27
N LEU A 750 -7.72 -26.66 -23.19
CA LEU A 750 -7.43 -25.79 -22.05
C LEU A 750 -7.77 -24.34 -22.44
N PRO A 751 -9.03 -23.90 -22.28
CA PRO A 751 -9.42 -22.53 -22.58
C PRO A 751 -9.03 -21.58 -21.43
N ALA A 752 -8.46 -20.43 -21.79
CA ALA A 752 -8.08 -19.36 -20.90
C ALA A 752 -8.63 -18.02 -21.42
N LEU A 753 -9.04 -17.15 -20.49
CA LEU A 753 -9.55 -15.82 -20.77
C LEU A 753 -8.72 -14.79 -19.99
N PHE A 754 -8.19 -13.80 -20.70
CA PHE A 754 -7.37 -12.72 -20.12
C PHE A 754 -8.05 -11.38 -20.38
N SER A 755 -8.36 -10.65 -19.31
CA SER A 755 -8.85 -9.27 -19.40
C SER A 755 -7.66 -8.32 -19.55
N LEU A 756 -7.67 -7.48 -20.58
CA LEU A 756 -6.62 -6.53 -20.89
C LEU A 756 -7.19 -5.10 -20.84
N LYS A 757 -6.68 -4.29 -19.91
CA LYS A 757 -7.08 -2.89 -19.72
C LYS A 757 -5.93 -1.94 -20.08
N GLY A 758 -6.24 -0.86 -20.80
CA GLY A 758 -5.28 0.14 -21.27
C GLY A 758 -5.04 0.10 -22.79
N GLU A 759 -4.11 0.93 -23.26
CA GLU A 759 -3.72 0.95 -24.68
C GLU A 759 -3.04 -0.35 -25.07
N LEU A 760 -3.62 -1.04 -26.06
CA LEU A 760 -3.15 -2.35 -26.53
C LEU A 760 -2.66 -2.23 -27.98
N ASN A 761 -1.40 -2.62 -28.22
CA ASN A 761 -0.90 -2.75 -29.58
C ASN A 761 -1.18 -4.18 -30.07
N ILE A 762 -2.24 -4.32 -30.86
CA ILE A 762 -2.75 -5.62 -31.36
C ILE A 762 -1.70 -6.33 -32.24
N GLU A 763 -0.96 -5.59 -33.06
CA GLU A 763 0.09 -6.17 -33.92
C GLU A 763 1.23 -6.73 -33.07
N VAL A 764 1.65 -5.98 -32.04
CA VAL A 764 2.69 -6.47 -31.11
C VAL A 764 2.18 -7.68 -30.34
N LEU A 765 0.91 -7.67 -29.91
CA LEU A 765 0.28 -8.81 -29.23
C LEU A 765 0.31 -10.08 -30.08
N GLU A 766 -0.09 -10.00 -31.35
CA GLU A 766 -0.03 -11.14 -32.28
C GLU A 766 1.42 -11.62 -32.49
N ARG A 767 2.37 -10.70 -32.62
CA ARG A 767 3.80 -11.02 -32.72
C ARG A 767 4.34 -11.69 -31.46
N THR A 768 3.90 -11.28 -30.27
CA THR A 768 4.28 -11.90 -29.00
C THR A 768 3.82 -13.35 -28.95
N VAL A 769 2.56 -13.62 -29.28
CA VAL A 769 2.04 -14.99 -29.27
C VAL A 769 2.80 -15.87 -30.25
N ASN A 770 3.04 -15.38 -31.47
CA ASN A 770 3.79 -16.11 -32.49
C ASN A 770 5.27 -16.30 -32.13
N ALA A 771 5.89 -15.37 -31.39
CA ALA A 771 7.25 -15.55 -30.86
C ALA A 771 7.33 -16.72 -29.87
N ILE A 772 6.32 -16.89 -29.02
CA ILE A 772 6.24 -18.04 -28.10
C ILE A 772 6.01 -19.35 -28.88
N VAL A 773 5.12 -19.35 -29.87
CA VAL A 773 4.88 -20.52 -30.74
C VAL A 773 6.16 -20.94 -31.47
N ALA A 774 6.95 -19.99 -31.96
CA ALA A 774 8.23 -20.26 -32.61
C ALA A 774 9.27 -20.87 -31.64
N ARG A 775 9.31 -20.35 -30.40
CA ARG A 775 10.28 -20.72 -29.36
C ARG A 775 10.07 -22.13 -28.81
N HIS A 776 8.83 -22.59 -28.68
CA HIS A 776 8.50 -23.90 -28.09
C HIS A 776 8.02 -24.88 -29.16
N GLU A 777 8.83 -25.91 -29.45
CA GLU A 777 8.51 -26.93 -30.48
C GLU A 777 7.13 -27.58 -30.26
N ALA A 778 6.75 -27.78 -29.00
CA ALA A 778 5.46 -28.38 -28.64
C ALA A 778 4.26 -27.61 -29.25
N LEU A 779 4.29 -26.28 -29.30
CA LEU A 779 3.18 -25.47 -29.82
C LEU A 779 3.07 -25.49 -31.35
N ARG A 780 4.13 -25.95 -32.04
CA ARG A 780 4.21 -26.16 -33.49
C ARG A 780 4.33 -27.64 -33.87
N THR A 781 3.93 -28.53 -32.96
CA THR A 781 3.90 -29.99 -33.18
C THR A 781 2.48 -30.47 -33.43
N HIS A 782 2.31 -31.34 -34.43
CA HIS A 782 1.10 -32.14 -34.63
C HIS A 782 1.44 -33.64 -34.59
N TYR A 783 0.42 -34.49 -34.46
CA TYR A 783 0.50 -35.92 -34.14
C TYR A 783 -0.30 -36.79 -35.13
N PRO A 784 0.17 -36.95 -36.38
CA PRO A 784 -0.49 -37.80 -37.36
C PRO A 784 -0.27 -39.28 -37.05
N GLU A 785 -1.04 -40.12 -37.74
CA GLU A 785 -0.87 -41.57 -37.76
C GLU A 785 0.16 -41.95 -38.83
N SER A 786 1.13 -42.79 -38.47
CA SER A 786 2.11 -43.33 -39.41
C SER A 786 1.49 -44.38 -40.33
N GLU A 787 2.22 -44.81 -41.36
CA GLU A 787 1.79 -45.91 -42.23
C GLU A 787 1.62 -47.25 -41.47
N SER A 788 2.27 -47.42 -40.32
CA SER A 788 2.12 -48.61 -39.47
C SER A 788 0.91 -48.54 -38.51
N GLY A 789 0.22 -47.39 -38.44
CA GLY A 789 -0.89 -47.14 -37.53
C GLY A 789 -0.47 -46.61 -36.14
N ASP A 790 0.80 -46.25 -35.98
CA ASP A 790 1.35 -45.72 -34.73
C ASP A 790 1.32 -44.18 -34.72
N PRO A 791 1.13 -43.52 -33.57
CA PRO A 791 1.24 -42.07 -33.51
C PRO A 791 2.70 -41.62 -33.57
N ILE A 792 2.96 -40.61 -34.41
CA ILE A 792 4.27 -39.95 -34.53
C ILE A 792 4.14 -38.46 -34.24
N ALA A 793 5.21 -37.81 -33.79
CA ALA A 793 5.24 -36.36 -33.62
C ALA A 793 5.90 -35.71 -34.83
N VAL A 794 5.28 -34.67 -35.37
CA VAL A 794 5.80 -33.87 -36.49
C VAL A 794 5.93 -32.43 -36.04
N VAL A 795 7.17 -31.95 -35.94
CA VAL A 795 7.48 -30.57 -35.56
C VAL A 795 7.63 -29.73 -36.82
N GLU A 796 6.82 -28.68 -36.98
CA GLU A 796 6.88 -27.79 -38.13
C GLU A 796 7.93 -26.70 -37.95
N ASP A 797 8.75 -26.43 -38.98
CA ASP A 797 9.82 -25.40 -38.92
C ASP A 797 9.28 -24.00 -38.57
N GLN A 798 8.10 -23.67 -39.09
CA GLN A 798 7.39 -22.43 -38.80
C GLN A 798 5.90 -22.69 -38.74
N ARG A 799 5.26 -22.19 -37.68
CA ARG A 799 3.81 -22.14 -37.56
C ARG A 799 3.42 -20.84 -36.90
N ASN A 800 2.63 -20.04 -37.60
CA ASN A 800 1.99 -18.87 -37.02
C ASN A 800 0.53 -19.19 -36.74
N ILE A 801 0.00 -18.60 -35.68
CA ILE A 801 -1.43 -18.55 -35.41
C ILE A 801 -1.97 -17.16 -35.71
N GLU A 802 -3.20 -17.12 -36.18
CA GLU A 802 -3.94 -15.88 -36.40
C GLU A 802 -4.53 -15.38 -35.07
N LEU A 803 -4.53 -14.06 -34.89
CA LEU A 803 -5.26 -13.40 -33.81
C LEU A 803 -6.45 -12.61 -34.37
N PRO A 804 -7.59 -13.26 -34.66
CA PRO A 804 -8.78 -12.56 -35.12
C PRO A 804 -9.26 -11.56 -34.06
N VAL A 805 -9.54 -10.33 -34.51
CA VAL A 805 -10.10 -9.27 -33.68
C VAL A 805 -11.61 -9.20 -33.91
N LEU A 806 -12.38 -9.46 -32.86
CA LEU A 806 -13.83 -9.37 -32.85
C LEU A 806 -14.20 -8.05 -32.16
N ASP A 807 -14.54 -7.04 -32.96
CA ASP A 807 -14.95 -5.74 -32.45
C ASP A 807 -16.43 -5.78 -32.05
N CYS A 808 -16.70 -5.56 -30.77
CA CYS A 808 -18.03 -5.47 -30.19
C CYS A 808 -18.25 -4.15 -29.44
N SER A 809 -17.42 -3.14 -29.73
CA SER A 809 -17.50 -1.82 -29.10
C SER A 809 -18.80 -1.07 -29.41
N ASP A 810 -19.48 -1.42 -30.50
CA ASP A 810 -20.79 -0.86 -30.87
C ASP A 810 -21.99 -1.54 -30.16
N LEU A 811 -21.77 -2.63 -29.41
CA LEU A 811 -22.82 -3.34 -28.67
C LEU A 811 -23.05 -2.74 -27.28
N ALA A 812 -24.27 -2.88 -26.74
CA ALA A 812 -24.53 -2.50 -25.35
C ALA A 812 -23.80 -3.43 -24.36
N GLU A 813 -23.46 -2.96 -23.16
CA GLU A 813 -22.67 -3.70 -22.16
C GLU A 813 -23.23 -5.10 -21.81
N GLN A 814 -24.55 -5.23 -21.66
CA GLN A 814 -25.18 -6.54 -21.42
C GLN A 814 -25.04 -7.49 -22.62
N GLU A 815 -25.05 -6.94 -23.83
CA GLU A 815 -24.85 -7.71 -25.07
C GLU A 815 -23.37 -8.06 -25.25
N GLN A 816 -22.44 -7.19 -24.88
CA GLN A 816 -21.00 -7.46 -24.85
C GLN A 816 -20.67 -8.62 -23.91
N GLN A 817 -21.23 -8.62 -22.68
CA GLN A 817 -20.99 -9.70 -21.72
C GLN A 817 -21.54 -11.04 -22.22
N ARG A 818 -22.70 -11.02 -22.87
CA ARG A 818 -23.27 -12.22 -23.50
C ARG A 818 -22.42 -12.69 -24.67
N TYR A 819 -21.99 -11.78 -25.53
CA TYR A 819 -21.14 -12.06 -26.68
C TYR A 819 -19.79 -12.65 -26.25
N LEU A 820 -19.18 -12.13 -25.18
CA LEU A 820 -17.98 -12.71 -24.56
C LEU A 820 -18.21 -14.15 -24.11
N GLN A 821 -19.30 -14.40 -23.37
CA GLN A 821 -19.61 -15.73 -22.86
C GLN A 821 -19.86 -16.74 -23.99
N ASP A 822 -20.62 -16.33 -25.01
CA ASP A 822 -20.95 -17.16 -26.18
C ASP A 822 -19.68 -17.46 -27.00
N THR A 823 -18.86 -16.44 -27.28
CA THR A 823 -17.60 -16.57 -28.01
C THR A 823 -16.60 -17.45 -27.25
N PHE A 824 -16.43 -17.23 -25.93
CA PHE A 824 -15.55 -18.08 -25.12
C PHE A 824 -16.00 -19.54 -25.13
N THR A 825 -17.31 -19.78 -25.06
CA THR A 825 -17.89 -21.12 -25.12
C THR A 825 -17.66 -21.78 -26.48
N GLU A 826 -17.80 -21.03 -27.58
CA GLU A 826 -17.52 -21.50 -28.93
C GLU A 826 -16.04 -21.88 -29.10
N TYR A 827 -15.13 -21.00 -28.69
CA TYR A 827 -13.69 -21.25 -28.72
C TYR A 827 -13.32 -22.48 -27.87
N ALA A 828 -13.84 -22.59 -26.65
CA ALA A 828 -13.55 -23.71 -25.76
C ALA A 828 -14.01 -25.06 -26.34
N ASN A 829 -15.18 -25.11 -26.97
CA ASN A 829 -15.79 -26.34 -27.47
C ASN A 829 -15.39 -26.70 -28.91
N THR A 830 -14.71 -25.82 -29.63
CA THR A 830 -14.23 -26.14 -30.98
C THR A 830 -12.99 -27.05 -30.89
N PRO A 831 -13.01 -28.28 -31.45
CA PRO A 831 -11.89 -29.21 -31.37
C PRO A 831 -10.60 -28.69 -32.01
N LEU A 832 -9.45 -29.13 -31.49
CA LEU A 832 -8.14 -28.94 -32.11
C LEU A 832 -7.71 -30.28 -32.72
N ASP A 833 -7.50 -30.33 -34.03
CA ASP A 833 -7.18 -31.59 -34.71
C ASP A 833 -5.72 -31.99 -34.48
N LEU A 834 -5.53 -33.09 -33.74
CA LEU A 834 -4.21 -33.63 -33.44
C LEU A 834 -3.42 -34.02 -34.69
N ALA A 835 -4.08 -34.44 -35.77
CA ALA A 835 -3.38 -34.91 -36.96
C ALA A 835 -2.78 -33.77 -37.82
N THR A 836 -3.36 -32.56 -37.76
CA THR A 836 -3.03 -31.47 -38.69
C THR A 836 -2.58 -30.17 -38.01
N GLY A 837 -2.96 -29.96 -36.74
CA GLY A 837 -2.66 -28.73 -36.02
C GLY A 837 -3.29 -27.46 -36.63
N PRO A 838 -3.05 -26.26 -36.06
CA PRO A 838 -2.22 -26.01 -34.90
C PRO A 838 -2.97 -26.38 -33.62
N LEU A 839 -2.24 -26.71 -32.55
CA LEU A 839 -2.83 -27.14 -31.28
C LEU A 839 -3.00 -25.98 -30.29
N ILE A 840 -3.06 -24.78 -30.83
CA ILE A 840 -3.29 -23.51 -30.15
C ILE A 840 -4.11 -22.62 -31.09
N LYS A 841 -5.06 -21.88 -30.54
CA LYS A 841 -5.82 -20.82 -31.22
C LYS A 841 -6.07 -19.65 -30.29
N ALA A 842 -6.23 -18.47 -30.88
CA ALA A 842 -6.43 -17.23 -30.16
C ALA A 842 -7.62 -16.44 -30.73
N GLY A 843 -8.15 -15.52 -29.94
CA GLY A 843 -9.12 -14.52 -30.39
C GLY A 843 -9.09 -13.32 -29.47
N LEU A 844 -9.22 -12.12 -30.02
CA LEU A 844 -9.23 -10.87 -29.25
C LEU A 844 -10.60 -10.22 -29.40
N LEU A 845 -11.34 -10.11 -28.30
CA LEU A 845 -12.55 -9.29 -28.26
C LEU A 845 -12.15 -7.87 -27.89
N ARG A 846 -12.71 -6.89 -28.59
CA ARG A 846 -12.53 -5.46 -28.32
C ARG A 846 -13.86 -4.85 -27.90
N PHE A 847 -13.90 -4.31 -26.69
CA PHE A 847 -15.08 -3.64 -26.12
C PHE A 847 -14.96 -2.11 -26.22
N GLY A 848 -13.75 -1.58 -26.40
CA GLY A 848 -13.51 -0.15 -26.58
C GLY A 848 -12.06 0.15 -26.96
N ALA A 849 -11.65 1.42 -26.82
CA ALA A 849 -10.27 1.82 -27.11
C ALA A 849 -9.25 1.25 -26.11
N GLN A 850 -9.68 0.97 -24.88
CA GLN A 850 -8.81 0.53 -23.78
C GLN A 850 -9.28 -0.76 -23.11
N GLU A 851 -10.28 -1.44 -23.66
CA GLU A 851 -10.87 -2.63 -23.06
C GLU A 851 -10.92 -3.79 -24.05
N HIS A 852 -10.21 -4.86 -23.72
CA HIS A 852 -10.09 -6.03 -24.56
C HIS A 852 -10.12 -7.31 -23.72
N ALA A 853 -10.51 -8.43 -24.34
CA ALA A 853 -10.35 -9.76 -23.77
C ALA A 853 -9.66 -10.70 -24.76
N LEU A 854 -8.54 -11.29 -24.34
CA LEU A 854 -7.82 -12.29 -25.10
C LEU A 854 -8.29 -13.69 -24.69
N ILE A 855 -8.80 -14.45 -25.64
CA ILE A 855 -9.11 -15.86 -25.52
C ILE A 855 -7.93 -16.65 -26.07
N LEU A 856 -7.43 -17.61 -25.30
CA LEU A 856 -6.44 -18.58 -25.75
C LEU A 856 -6.95 -19.99 -25.46
N VAL A 857 -6.90 -20.88 -26.45
CA VAL A 857 -7.27 -22.28 -26.28
C VAL A 857 -6.15 -23.15 -26.80
N ILE A 858 -5.61 -24.01 -25.95
CA ILE A 858 -4.46 -24.88 -26.26
C ILE A 858 -4.84 -26.33 -25.92
N HIS A 859 -4.41 -27.30 -26.73
CA HIS A 859 -4.69 -28.71 -26.44
C HIS A 859 -3.77 -29.25 -25.34
N HIS A 860 -4.32 -30.03 -24.41
CA HIS A 860 -3.57 -30.56 -23.25
C HIS A 860 -2.39 -31.49 -23.62
N ILE A 861 -2.32 -31.98 -24.86
CA ILE A 861 -1.22 -32.81 -25.36
C ILE A 861 0.11 -32.05 -25.52
N VAL A 862 0.04 -30.73 -25.67
CA VAL A 862 1.21 -29.83 -25.85
C VAL A 862 1.36 -28.82 -24.71
N PHE A 863 0.44 -28.81 -23.74
CA PHE A 863 0.37 -27.79 -22.71
C PHE A 863 -0.24 -28.32 -21.42
N ASP A 864 0.28 -27.87 -20.27
CA ASP A 864 -0.22 -28.22 -18.95
C ASP A 864 -0.17 -27.03 -17.96
N GLY A 865 -0.45 -27.30 -16.68
CA GLY A 865 -0.42 -26.28 -15.64
C GLY A 865 0.95 -25.64 -15.44
N TRP A 866 2.05 -26.38 -15.65
CA TRP A 866 3.41 -25.81 -15.54
C TRP A 866 3.74 -24.94 -16.76
N SER A 867 3.33 -25.38 -17.93
CA SER A 867 3.45 -24.66 -19.19
C SER A 867 2.73 -23.30 -19.12
N THR A 868 1.64 -23.22 -18.37
CA THR A 868 0.91 -21.96 -18.12
C THR A 868 1.80 -20.90 -17.48
N SER A 869 2.52 -21.24 -16.40
CA SER A 869 3.42 -20.31 -15.71
C SER A 869 4.59 -19.86 -16.60
N VAL A 870 5.13 -20.78 -17.42
CA VAL A 870 6.19 -20.45 -18.38
C VAL A 870 5.67 -19.50 -19.45
N PHE A 871 4.49 -19.79 -20.02
CA PHE A 871 3.85 -18.99 -21.06
C PHE A 871 3.59 -17.56 -20.58
N ILE A 872 2.98 -17.36 -19.40
CA ILE A 872 2.66 -16.02 -18.88
C ILE A 872 3.92 -15.18 -18.66
N ARG A 873 4.96 -15.77 -18.06
CA ARG A 873 6.24 -15.08 -17.80
C ARG A 873 6.91 -14.64 -19.11
N GLU A 874 7.01 -15.56 -20.07
CA GLU A 874 7.65 -15.24 -21.36
C GLU A 874 6.81 -14.26 -22.18
N PHE A 875 5.48 -14.37 -22.14
CA PHE A 875 4.56 -13.43 -22.78
C PHE A 875 4.75 -12.00 -22.28
N ALA A 876 4.80 -11.79 -20.96
CA ALA A 876 5.01 -10.47 -20.38
C ALA A 876 6.36 -9.86 -20.80
N SER A 877 7.43 -10.67 -20.79
CA SER A 877 8.77 -10.24 -21.21
C SER A 877 8.79 -9.86 -22.70
N LEU A 878 8.32 -10.76 -23.57
CA LEU A 878 8.34 -10.59 -25.01
C LEU A 878 7.46 -9.43 -25.49
N TYR A 879 6.29 -9.23 -24.88
CA TYR A 879 5.41 -8.10 -25.21
C TYR A 879 6.08 -6.76 -24.91
N GLY A 880 6.74 -6.62 -23.75
CA GLY A 880 7.50 -5.42 -23.40
C GLY A 880 8.69 -5.16 -24.33
N GLU A 881 9.46 -6.20 -24.64
CA GLU A 881 10.61 -6.11 -25.56
C GLU A 881 10.19 -5.70 -26.98
N LEU A 882 9.12 -6.32 -27.50
CA LEU A 882 8.61 -6.04 -28.85
C LEU A 882 7.96 -4.65 -28.96
N LEU A 883 7.31 -4.16 -27.90
CA LEU A 883 6.79 -2.79 -27.82
C LEU A 883 7.90 -1.75 -27.97
N GLU A 884 9.06 -2.00 -27.38
CA GLU A 884 10.23 -1.12 -27.44
C GLU A 884 11.09 -1.34 -28.70
N GLY A 885 10.72 -2.30 -29.57
CA GLY A 885 11.47 -2.66 -30.77
C GLY A 885 12.81 -3.35 -30.48
N LYS A 886 12.97 -3.98 -29.31
CA LYS A 886 14.17 -4.71 -28.90
C LYS A 886 14.13 -6.17 -29.39
N GLU A 887 15.31 -6.77 -29.57
CA GLU A 887 15.45 -8.23 -29.71
C GLU A 887 15.19 -8.93 -28.38
N SER A 888 14.78 -10.20 -28.42
CA SER A 888 14.42 -10.91 -27.19
C SER A 888 15.64 -11.24 -26.33
N GLY A 889 15.54 -10.95 -25.02
CA GLY A 889 16.54 -11.30 -24.03
C GLY A 889 16.44 -12.72 -23.48
N LEU A 890 15.48 -13.53 -23.94
CA LEU A 890 15.25 -14.87 -23.39
C LEU A 890 16.34 -15.87 -23.85
N PRO A 891 16.90 -16.68 -22.93
CA PRO A 891 17.93 -17.67 -23.29
C PRO A 891 17.37 -18.75 -24.21
N GLU A 892 18.21 -19.35 -25.06
CA GLU A 892 17.80 -20.43 -25.97
C GLU A 892 17.34 -21.68 -25.21
N VAL A 893 16.30 -22.35 -25.72
CA VAL A 893 15.76 -23.58 -25.12
C VAL A 893 16.53 -24.79 -25.68
N GLY A 894 17.57 -25.21 -24.96
CA GLY A 894 18.49 -26.27 -25.40
C GLY A 894 17.93 -27.70 -25.41
N ILE A 895 16.78 -27.95 -24.76
CA ILE A 895 16.08 -29.24 -24.74
C ILE A 895 14.59 -28.99 -24.98
N GLN A 896 14.00 -29.70 -25.93
CA GLN A 896 12.60 -29.58 -26.30
C GLN A 896 11.83 -30.85 -25.91
N TYR A 897 10.50 -30.79 -25.97
CA TYR A 897 9.66 -31.89 -25.46
C TYR A 897 9.87 -33.20 -26.24
N VAL A 898 10.16 -33.13 -27.54
CA VAL A 898 10.45 -34.33 -28.36
C VAL A 898 11.73 -35.04 -27.92
N ASP A 899 12.71 -34.31 -27.41
CA ASP A 899 13.94 -34.86 -26.84
C ASP A 899 13.60 -35.64 -25.55
N TYR A 900 12.72 -35.08 -24.70
CA TYR A 900 12.20 -35.74 -23.51
C TYR A 900 11.39 -37.00 -23.85
N ALA A 901 10.53 -36.96 -24.88
CA ALA A 901 9.72 -38.10 -25.30
C ALA A 901 10.60 -39.30 -25.69
N ALA A 902 11.64 -39.08 -26.49
CA ALA A 902 12.58 -40.12 -26.91
C ALA A 902 13.43 -40.66 -25.75
N TRP A 903 13.81 -39.78 -24.81
CA TRP A 903 14.49 -40.19 -23.59
C TRP A 903 13.59 -41.07 -22.71
N HIS A 904 12.34 -40.66 -22.50
CA HIS A 904 11.37 -41.36 -21.66
C HIS A 904 11.02 -42.73 -22.23
N GLU A 905 10.83 -42.85 -23.55
CA GLU A 905 10.55 -44.13 -24.19
C GLU A 905 11.65 -45.18 -23.92
N LYS A 906 12.92 -44.78 -24.02
CA LYS A 906 14.05 -45.66 -23.68
C LYS A 906 14.05 -46.04 -22.19
N ALA A 907 13.62 -45.13 -21.31
CA ALA A 907 13.52 -45.37 -19.87
C ALA A 907 12.39 -46.35 -19.47
N LEU A 908 11.46 -46.68 -20.38
CA LEU A 908 10.40 -47.68 -20.18
C LEU A 908 10.88 -49.12 -20.43
N SER A 909 12.19 -49.33 -20.41
CA SER A 909 12.82 -50.63 -20.59
C SER A 909 13.88 -50.86 -19.51
N GLY A 910 14.15 -52.13 -19.20
CA GLY A 910 15.15 -52.51 -18.21
C GLY A 910 14.61 -52.73 -16.79
N GLU A 911 15.53 -53.00 -15.87
CA GLU A 911 15.21 -53.57 -14.56
C GLU A 911 14.40 -52.61 -13.67
N ALA A 912 14.72 -51.32 -13.66
CA ALA A 912 14.03 -50.32 -12.86
C ALA A 912 12.55 -50.15 -13.26
N PHE A 913 12.26 -50.18 -14.57
CA PHE A 913 10.90 -50.17 -15.08
C PHE A 913 10.15 -51.44 -14.66
N GLU A 914 10.76 -52.63 -14.83
CA GLU A 914 10.10 -53.89 -14.44
C GLU A 914 9.84 -54.00 -12.93
N GLN A 915 10.73 -53.46 -12.09
CA GLN A 915 10.50 -53.38 -10.65
C GLN A 915 9.28 -52.50 -10.31
N SER A 916 9.19 -51.31 -10.92
CA SER A 916 8.04 -50.40 -10.77
C SER A 916 6.75 -51.02 -11.30
N ALA A 917 6.79 -51.60 -12.50
CA ALA A 917 5.65 -52.29 -13.11
C ALA A 917 5.17 -53.46 -12.26
N THR A 918 6.09 -54.26 -11.70
CA THR A 918 5.77 -55.37 -10.79
C THR A 918 5.09 -54.86 -9.52
N PHE A 919 5.59 -53.77 -8.94
CA PHE A 919 4.92 -53.13 -7.80
C PHE A 919 3.48 -52.73 -8.13
N TRP A 920 3.25 -52.00 -9.24
CA TRP A 920 1.91 -51.56 -9.63
C TRP A 920 0.98 -52.72 -9.97
N ARG A 921 1.46 -53.73 -10.71
CA ARG A 921 0.69 -54.97 -11.00
C ARG A 921 0.26 -55.65 -9.71
N ARG A 922 1.14 -55.74 -8.70
CA ARG A 922 0.82 -56.33 -7.40
C ARG A 922 -0.14 -55.47 -6.59
N TYR A 923 0.11 -54.16 -6.51
CA TYR A 923 -0.68 -53.21 -5.71
C TYR A 923 -2.11 -53.08 -6.23
N LEU A 924 -2.28 -53.06 -7.55
CA LEU A 924 -3.57 -52.91 -8.21
C LEU A 924 -4.31 -54.23 -8.46
N ASN A 925 -3.70 -55.39 -8.16
CA ASN A 925 -4.28 -56.71 -8.45
C ASN A 925 -5.66 -56.94 -7.79
N SER A 926 -5.90 -56.29 -6.64
CA SER A 926 -7.16 -56.37 -5.90
C SER A 926 -8.01 -55.10 -5.99
N ALA A 927 -7.65 -54.15 -6.86
CA ALA A 927 -8.41 -52.93 -7.01
C ALA A 927 -9.78 -53.26 -7.66
N PRO A 928 -10.90 -52.75 -7.12
CA PRO A 928 -12.20 -52.96 -7.76
C PRO A 928 -12.21 -52.28 -9.14
N PRO A 929 -12.83 -52.89 -10.16
CA PRO A 929 -12.87 -52.32 -11.51
C PRO A 929 -13.69 -51.02 -11.59
N LEU A 930 -14.58 -50.77 -10.61
CA LEU A 930 -15.42 -49.57 -10.53
C LEU A 930 -15.57 -49.13 -9.07
N SER A 931 -15.39 -47.83 -8.82
CA SER A 931 -15.75 -47.20 -7.55
C SER A 931 -17.26 -46.95 -7.49
N SER A 932 -17.91 -47.37 -6.40
CA SER A 932 -19.34 -47.16 -6.17
C SER A 932 -19.60 -45.80 -5.53
N LEU A 933 -19.67 -44.76 -6.36
CA LEU A 933 -20.18 -43.44 -5.96
C LEU A 933 -21.72 -43.44 -5.94
N PRO A 934 -22.37 -42.74 -5.00
CA PRO A 934 -23.82 -42.59 -4.97
C PRO A 934 -24.28 -41.61 -6.07
N ALA A 935 -24.35 -42.10 -7.31
CA ALA A 935 -24.82 -41.33 -8.45
C ALA A 935 -26.34 -41.30 -8.52
N ASP A 936 -26.92 -40.16 -8.93
CA ASP A 936 -28.36 -40.01 -9.15
C ASP A 936 -28.88 -40.88 -10.31
N PHE A 937 -27.99 -41.25 -11.25
CA PHE A 937 -28.31 -42.04 -12.43
C PHE A 937 -27.37 -43.23 -12.61
N ALA A 938 -27.87 -44.29 -13.25
CA ALA A 938 -27.04 -45.43 -13.64
C ALA A 938 -25.97 -45.01 -14.66
N ARG A 939 -24.77 -45.61 -14.56
CA ARG A 939 -23.67 -45.34 -15.50
C ARG A 939 -24.07 -45.77 -16.93
N PRO A 940 -24.07 -44.87 -17.92
CA PRO A 940 -24.42 -45.20 -19.29
C PRO A 940 -23.33 -46.02 -20.00
N SER A 941 -23.70 -46.69 -21.11
CA SER A 941 -22.77 -47.47 -21.94
C SER A 941 -21.84 -46.62 -22.81
N GLN A 942 -22.24 -45.39 -23.13
CA GLN A 942 -21.39 -44.36 -23.75
C GLN A 942 -21.09 -43.27 -22.71
N VAL A 943 -19.80 -42.91 -22.60
CA VAL A 943 -19.35 -41.85 -21.70
C VAL A 943 -19.73 -40.49 -22.30
N SER A 944 -20.46 -39.68 -21.54
CA SER A 944 -20.66 -38.27 -21.86
C SER A 944 -19.62 -37.43 -21.14
N HIS A 945 -19.05 -36.45 -21.85
CA HIS A 945 -18.17 -35.43 -21.26
C HIS A 945 -18.94 -34.17 -20.84
N ALA A 946 -20.29 -34.22 -20.80
CA ALA A 946 -21.09 -33.14 -20.23
C ALA A 946 -20.88 -33.07 -18.70
N GLY A 947 -20.16 -32.03 -18.27
CA GLY A 947 -19.90 -31.75 -16.86
C GLY A 947 -20.24 -30.31 -16.51
N SER A 948 -20.50 -30.09 -15.23
CA SER A 948 -20.53 -28.78 -14.61
C SER A 948 -19.55 -28.79 -13.43
N SER A 949 -19.05 -27.62 -13.05
CA SER A 949 -18.17 -27.48 -11.89
C SER A 949 -18.91 -26.76 -10.77
N GLN A 950 -18.87 -27.33 -9.57
CA GLN A 950 -19.27 -26.65 -8.35
C GLN A 950 -18.00 -26.24 -7.62
N ARG A 951 -17.85 -24.94 -7.37
CA ARG A 951 -16.69 -24.40 -6.66
C ARG A 951 -17.08 -24.16 -5.21
N MET A 952 -16.32 -24.76 -4.31
CA MET A 952 -16.40 -24.48 -2.89
C MET A 952 -15.07 -23.88 -2.45
N ALA A 953 -15.11 -22.65 -1.94
CA ALA A 953 -13.94 -22.05 -1.31
C ALA A 953 -13.86 -22.55 0.14
N LEU A 954 -12.70 -23.07 0.53
CA LEU A 954 -12.39 -23.25 1.94
C LEU A 954 -12.10 -21.88 2.52
N SER A 955 -12.70 -21.53 3.66
CA SER A 955 -12.40 -20.27 4.32
C SER A 955 -10.88 -20.17 4.61
N PRO A 956 -10.31 -18.96 4.67
CA PRO A 956 -8.92 -18.78 5.06
C PRO A 956 -8.60 -19.46 6.40
N ASP A 957 -9.52 -19.42 7.37
CA ASP A 957 -9.35 -20.08 8.67
C ASP A 957 -9.27 -21.60 8.56
N LEU A 958 -10.14 -22.21 7.75
CA LEU A 958 -10.11 -23.66 7.54
C LEU A 958 -8.85 -24.05 6.77
N SER A 959 -8.46 -23.29 5.75
CA SER A 959 -7.24 -23.52 4.98
C SER A 959 -6.00 -23.39 5.87
N HIS A 960 -5.94 -22.40 6.76
CA HIS A 960 -4.86 -22.23 7.73
C HIS A 960 -4.84 -23.36 8.77
N ALA A 961 -6.00 -23.73 9.33
CA ALA A 961 -6.12 -24.84 10.27
C ALA A 961 -5.67 -26.16 9.64
N LEU A 962 -6.01 -26.41 8.37
CA LEU A 962 -5.58 -27.59 7.62
C LEU A 962 -4.08 -27.56 7.35
N ASN A 963 -3.49 -26.42 6.97
CA ASN A 963 -2.04 -26.28 6.79
C ASN A 963 -1.28 -26.48 8.11
N LYS A 964 -1.76 -25.90 9.20
CA LYS A 964 -1.22 -26.08 10.55
C LYS A 964 -1.32 -27.55 10.99
N LEU A 965 -2.46 -28.19 10.74
CA LEU A 965 -2.66 -29.61 11.04
C LEU A 965 -1.72 -30.50 10.22
N ALA A 966 -1.53 -30.21 8.93
CA ALA A 966 -0.59 -30.92 8.07
C ALA A 966 0.84 -30.81 8.62
N ALA A 967 1.28 -29.59 8.96
CA ALA A 967 2.60 -29.35 9.55
C ALA A 967 2.76 -30.06 10.92
N GLN A 968 1.77 -29.97 11.81
CA GLN A 968 1.77 -30.65 13.12
C GLN A 968 1.80 -32.18 13.03
N ARG A 969 1.39 -32.75 11.88
CA ARG A 969 1.40 -34.19 11.62
C ARG A 969 2.55 -34.63 10.72
N GLY A 970 3.48 -33.72 10.41
CA GLY A 970 4.63 -34.02 9.54
C GLY A 970 4.21 -34.44 8.13
N THR A 971 3.09 -33.92 7.63
CA THR A 971 2.54 -34.25 6.31
C THR A 971 2.28 -32.99 5.49
N THR A 972 1.85 -33.16 4.24
CA THR A 972 1.50 -32.05 3.35
C THR A 972 -0.01 -31.80 3.35
N LEU A 973 -0.41 -30.58 3.01
CA LEU A 973 -1.82 -30.26 2.80
C LEU A 973 -2.48 -31.21 1.79
N PHE A 974 -1.74 -31.58 0.74
CA PHE A 974 -2.19 -32.57 -0.25
C PHE A 974 -2.56 -33.91 0.40
N THR A 975 -1.68 -34.50 1.21
CA THR A 975 -1.95 -35.78 1.87
C THR A 975 -3.13 -35.67 2.83
N LEU A 976 -3.23 -34.57 3.58
CA LEU A 976 -4.33 -34.33 4.50
C LEU A 976 -5.68 -34.23 3.78
N LEU A 977 -5.74 -33.47 2.69
CA LEU A 977 -6.95 -33.34 1.87
C LEU A 977 -7.30 -34.64 1.14
N LEU A 978 -6.29 -35.37 0.64
CA LEU A 978 -6.49 -36.68 0.01
C LEU A 978 -7.07 -37.70 1.01
N ALA A 979 -6.55 -37.74 2.23
CA ALA A 979 -7.08 -38.61 3.29
C ALA A 979 -8.52 -38.21 3.68
N SER A 980 -8.80 -36.91 3.75
CA SER A 980 -10.15 -36.40 4.01
C SER A 980 -11.13 -36.75 2.90
N PHE A 981 -10.67 -36.67 1.65
CA PHE A 981 -11.45 -37.10 0.49
C PHE A 981 -11.69 -38.61 0.48
N GLN A 982 -10.68 -39.41 0.81
CA GLN A 982 -10.81 -40.87 0.96
C GLN A 982 -11.74 -41.28 2.11
N LEU A 983 -11.88 -40.45 3.15
CA LEU A 983 -12.83 -40.67 4.24
C LEU A 983 -14.26 -40.31 3.83
N LEU A 984 -14.42 -39.30 2.97
CA LEU A 984 -15.70 -38.86 2.44
C LEU A 984 -16.28 -39.86 1.41
N MET A 985 -15.39 -40.44 0.61
CA MET A 985 -15.67 -41.47 -0.40
C MET A 985 -15.91 -42.83 0.23
#